data_AF-A0A6A6ERX4-F1
#
_entry.id   AF-A0A6A6ERX4-F1
#
_cell.length_a   1.000
_cell.length_b   1.000
_cell.length_c   1.000
_cell.angle_alpha   90.00
_cell.angle_beta   90.00
_cell.angle_gamma   90.00
#
_symmetry.space_group_name_H-M   'P 1'
#
loop_
_entity.id
_entity.type
_entity.pdbx_description
1 polymer ?
#
loop_
_entity_poly.entity_id
_entity_poly.type
_entity_poly.pdbx_seq_one_letter_code
_entity_poly.pdbx_strand_id
1 'polypeptide(L)'
;MQDRLRLALSNYRRQRRFDCQRYLQAKSTLLNTYFEQNGIRACVVGVSGGVDSAVTLGLLSFAARQPGSPIERIVAALLPIHAEGATNQDTATSRGAEVAAAFNAQSVTIDLSSTLDAARDASLAGSGVRGTAWAAGQLVSYLRTPMLYYQAALLSEQGLPAVVCGTTNRDEGSYIGFFGKASDGMVDIQPISDIHKSEVYQLAALLEISENVRNATPTGDTYAGLCDEEMIGTSYDFLELYAWYLCAEKQETQAWFHSLPEESRLEFEASGVKLELLHQKNKHKYIGDSPAVHFDLYQRAVPNGWRTQENSTRSNPLRSAALAARVGPVDLPSKAVEALAAPPSVELQKQALADLGDSATLLRGVLDSEVCSRLLGNSESWQWVPADLHGRPIRRVGANSSDQTIQVGSYRATAYDEDVAAGLWKRLESVLPSFRTMTELTPTDWNGCLVWRPIGINPMLRFIRYQTRGTIYPHYDAGYDFQDDCRHTLMSVIITLTDPSERPGGNTRILLDPQRALPLDERSFEDWNCLASPRDVLLEIHAGKGDAFVFDHRLLHDASIWQGSGSRIVLRTDVIFERCASHAITWSSFNMSPTPTPVLLQKWARDVTYRKAYEILRTEKAIEQAGYFEDGLETDICIDPRWWTAPFGKILIRLSQLQEGDLNRDLVVLVTTGCFCPIHVGHLEMMEEAKRALERQGKVVLGGYFSPDHDSYVLKKCGNGSLSAAQRLDLCERAVHHSDWLLVDHWAANQVPTDINFTAIVDKVRQQLNYHIRSHRPIEVVYVCGSDNARFALSFVGRGSCVCILRPGSEDVFNETRAHPAIRRNPRITFCPNATPRSASRLIRNGKLDALPEGIGENYLRFRKINDGIQRSADTPLVNFYMRMEGNWAVEHLASLLSVDASQVYRAYEEFCEGLVKTFEKLFDKYHTSRGGPTVRIVLLCLDEQRSLFRVLGEESAILSLDPCLPSSLNIEISRCSEPLGASNRSEYVARPGADPLEVQLDRIPNRSFILFDDDSFTGRTATHVQRLLKTRCKVEKFLTLCNANGPLNAQASLSPPRLDLIDCRDFLCGAREAGLVLRLPDGSLGRAPYVLPYVRPHHRASVPLEAELEFSRRVWELNKKFFASVGSVLRVSDMSPAFQSLCTTVGFGLDTTMEEHCAWHLKHFHP
;
A
#
# COMPACT_ATOMS: atom_id res chain seq x y z
N MET A 1 -38.09 23.23 17.44
CA MET A 1 -36.73 23.31 18.00
C MET A 1 -36.15 24.70 17.81
N GLN A 2 -35.88 25.40 18.91
CA GLN A 2 -35.19 26.69 18.94
C GLN A 2 -33.71 26.58 18.54
N ASP A 3 -33.12 27.70 18.12
CA ASP A 3 -31.78 27.74 17.51
C ASP A 3 -30.67 27.27 18.47
N ARG A 4 -30.79 27.53 19.77
CA ARG A 4 -29.80 27.05 20.77
C ARG A 4 -29.81 25.52 20.91
N LEU A 5 -30.98 24.89 20.83
CA LEU A 5 -31.10 23.43 20.84
C LEU A 5 -30.58 22.83 19.53
N ARG A 6 -30.87 23.47 18.37
CA ARG A 6 -30.30 23.06 17.07
C ARG A 6 -28.78 23.15 17.03
N LEU A 7 -28.21 24.19 17.63
CA LEU A 7 -26.76 24.36 17.74
C LEU A 7 -26.15 23.25 18.61
N ALA A 8 -26.79 22.90 19.73
CA ALA A 8 -26.36 21.80 20.58
C ALA A 8 -26.40 20.45 19.84
N LEU A 9 -27.49 20.17 19.11
CA LEU A 9 -27.60 18.98 18.26
C LEU A 9 -26.52 18.96 17.17
N SER A 10 -26.27 20.09 16.52
CA SER A 10 -25.21 20.21 15.50
C SER A 10 -23.82 19.97 16.09
N ASN A 11 -23.56 20.42 17.32
CA ASN A 11 -22.31 20.12 18.04
C ASN A 11 -22.20 18.63 18.34
N TYR A 12 -23.27 18.01 18.83
CA TYR A 12 -23.30 16.58 19.11
C TYR A 12 -23.07 15.74 17.84
N ARG A 13 -23.73 16.07 16.73
CA ARG A 13 -23.52 15.40 15.42
C ARG A 13 -22.08 15.53 14.93
N ARG A 14 -21.44 16.70 15.13
CA ARG A 14 -20.01 16.87 14.86
C ARG A 14 -19.12 16.02 15.77
N GLN A 15 -19.48 15.85 17.04
CA GLN A 15 -18.76 14.98 17.99
C GLN A 15 -18.92 13.49 17.67
N ARG A 16 -20.11 13.05 17.22
CA ARG A 16 -20.40 11.68 16.74
C ARG A 16 -19.48 11.26 15.60
N ARG A 17 -19.05 12.19 14.74
CA ARG A 17 -18.12 11.96 13.61
C ARG A 17 -18.56 10.79 12.72
N PHE A 18 -19.83 10.79 12.35
CA PHE A 18 -20.39 9.72 11.53
C PHE A 18 -19.83 9.76 10.10
N ASP A 19 -18.98 8.78 9.78
CA ASP A 19 -18.46 8.55 8.43
C ASP A 19 -19.26 7.43 7.76
N CYS A 20 -20.09 7.78 6.78
CA CYS A 20 -20.96 6.84 6.09
C CYS A 20 -20.20 5.76 5.32
N GLN A 21 -19.08 6.11 4.67
CA GLN A 21 -18.31 5.16 3.85
C GLN A 21 -17.58 4.17 4.75
N ARG A 22 -16.89 4.66 5.78
CA ARG A 22 -16.22 3.79 6.77
C ARG A 22 -17.25 2.89 7.46
N TYR A 23 -18.42 3.43 7.82
CA TYR A 23 -19.48 2.67 8.48
C TYR A 23 -19.98 1.54 7.59
N LEU A 24 -20.28 1.83 6.32
CA LEU A 24 -20.75 0.85 5.34
C LEU A 24 -19.74 -0.31 5.18
N GLN A 25 -18.45 0.01 5.06
CA GLN A 25 -17.38 -0.99 4.94
C GLN A 25 -17.23 -1.83 6.22
N ALA A 26 -17.10 -1.20 7.39
CA ALA A 26 -16.95 -1.93 8.66
C ALA A 26 -18.18 -2.78 8.99
N LYS A 27 -19.39 -2.28 8.72
CA LYS A 27 -20.63 -3.04 8.92
C LYS A 27 -20.68 -4.25 8.01
N SER A 28 -20.29 -4.09 6.75
CA SER A 28 -20.17 -5.20 5.80
C SER A 28 -19.19 -6.27 6.30
N THR A 29 -18.05 -5.88 6.87
CA THR A 29 -17.07 -6.82 7.44
C THR A 29 -17.68 -7.59 8.61
N LEU A 30 -18.37 -6.91 9.53
CA LEU A 30 -19.05 -7.57 10.66
C LEU A 30 -20.12 -8.56 10.20
N LEU A 31 -20.98 -8.17 9.25
CA LEU A 31 -22.03 -9.02 8.70
C LEU A 31 -21.44 -10.26 8.02
N ASN A 32 -20.49 -10.08 7.10
CA ASN A 32 -19.88 -11.22 6.39
C ASN A 32 -19.15 -12.15 7.35
N THR A 33 -18.46 -11.62 8.36
CA THR A 33 -17.78 -12.44 9.38
C THR A 33 -18.78 -13.30 10.16
N TYR A 34 -19.89 -12.69 10.61
CA TYR A 34 -20.93 -13.41 11.34
C TYR A 34 -21.60 -14.49 10.49
N PHE A 35 -21.92 -14.19 9.22
CA PHE A 35 -22.55 -15.15 8.33
C PHE A 35 -21.62 -16.34 8.05
N GLU A 36 -20.33 -16.10 7.82
CA GLU A 36 -19.33 -17.14 7.57
C GLU A 36 -19.20 -18.07 8.78
N GLN A 37 -18.99 -17.51 9.97
CA GLN A 37 -18.75 -18.29 11.19
C GLN A 37 -19.95 -19.14 11.63
N ASN A 38 -21.17 -18.67 11.33
CA ASN A 38 -22.40 -19.38 11.67
C ASN A 38 -22.95 -20.23 10.51
N GLY A 39 -22.24 -20.31 9.38
CA GLY A 39 -22.69 -21.05 8.19
C GLY A 39 -23.99 -20.52 7.59
N ILE A 40 -24.31 -19.24 7.82
CA ILE A 40 -25.52 -18.57 7.30
C ILE A 40 -25.23 -18.14 5.87
N ARG A 41 -26.15 -18.49 4.95
CA ARG A 41 -25.99 -18.21 3.50
C ARG A 41 -27.08 -17.31 2.95
N ALA A 42 -28.10 -17.00 3.75
CA ALA A 42 -29.22 -16.18 3.31
C ALA A 42 -29.78 -15.30 4.42
N CYS A 43 -30.54 -14.29 4.05
CA CYS A 43 -31.29 -13.49 5.00
C CYS A 43 -32.62 -13.01 4.45
N VAL A 44 -33.56 -12.76 5.35
CA VAL A 44 -34.91 -12.25 5.06
C VAL A 44 -35.06 -10.89 5.74
N VAL A 45 -35.52 -9.90 4.98
CA VAL A 45 -35.77 -8.53 5.47
C VAL A 45 -37.21 -8.17 5.15
N GLY A 46 -37.97 -7.71 6.15
CA GLY A 46 -39.27 -7.09 5.91
C GLY A 46 -39.08 -5.70 5.31
N VAL A 47 -39.50 -5.48 4.06
CA VAL A 47 -39.33 -4.20 3.37
C VAL A 47 -40.66 -3.46 3.35
N SER A 48 -40.78 -2.42 4.17
CA SER A 48 -42.02 -1.64 4.34
C SER A 48 -42.14 -0.46 3.38
N GLY A 49 -41.12 -0.21 2.54
CA GLY A 49 -41.02 1.01 1.73
C GLY A 49 -40.61 2.25 2.55
N GLY A 50 -40.28 2.09 3.83
CA GLY A 50 -39.65 3.10 4.68
C GLY A 50 -38.12 3.04 4.64
N VAL A 51 -37.49 4.14 5.06
CA VAL A 51 -36.03 4.34 4.93
C VAL A 51 -35.20 3.31 5.71
N ASP A 52 -35.63 2.87 6.90
CA ASP A 52 -34.82 1.97 7.74
C ASP A 52 -34.69 0.58 7.11
N SER A 53 -35.80 0.05 6.59
CA SER A 53 -35.81 -1.23 5.85
C SER A 53 -35.03 -1.15 4.54
N ALA A 54 -35.07 0.01 3.87
CA ALA A 54 -34.33 0.22 2.63
C ALA A 54 -32.82 0.29 2.87
N VAL A 55 -32.38 0.98 3.92
CA VAL A 55 -30.97 1.04 4.34
C VAL A 55 -30.49 -0.33 4.80
N THR A 56 -31.31 -1.06 5.57
CA THR A 56 -30.98 -2.43 6.00
C THR A 56 -30.76 -3.35 4.80
N LEU A 57 -31.67 -3.32 3.81
CA LEU A 57 -31.52 -4.08 2.58
C LEU A 57 -30.28 -3.65 1.79
N GLY A 58 -30.04 -2.35 1.64
CA GLY A 58 -28.87 -1.82 0.95
C GLY A 58 -27.54 -2.21 1.61
N LEU A 59 -27.48 -2.22 2.95
CA LEU A 59 -26.33 -2.70 3.73
C LEU A 59 -26.04 -4.18 3.47
N LEU A 60 -27.08 -5.03 3.54
CA LEU A 60 -26.96 -6.47 3.28
C LEU A 60 -26.56 -6.74 1.83
N SER A 61 -27.12 -6.00 0.88
CA SER A 61 -26.76 -6.10 -0.54
C SER A 61 -25.34 -5.63 -0.83
N PHE A 62 -24.87 -4.57 -0.16
CA PHE A 62 -23.47 -4.16 -0.22
C PHE A 62 -22.55 -5.24 0.35
N ALA A 63 -22.94 -5.85 1.47
CA ALA A 63 -22.18 -6.94 2.08
C ALA A 63 -22.11 -8.19 1.19
N ALA A 64 -23.22 -8.57 0.55
CA ALA A 64 -23.30 -9.69 -0.39
C ALA A 64 -22.48 -9.50 -1.67
N ARG A 65 -22.23 -8.23 -2.07
CA ARG A 65 -21.40 -7.91 -3.24
C ARG A 65 -19.90 -7.88 -2.93
N GLN A 66 -19.51 -7.92 -1.66
CA GLN A 66 -18.09 -7.96 -1.33
C GLN A 66 -17.45 -9.25 -1.83
N PRO A 67 -16.21 -9.19 -2.35
CA PRO A 67 -15.47 -10.39 -2.73
C PRO A 67 -15.42 -11.40 -1.58
N GLY A 68 -15.85 -12.64 -1.85
CA GLY A 68 -15.88 -13.72 -0.86
C GLY A 68 -16.97 -13.67 0.19
N SER A 69 -18.01 -12.85 0.02
CA SER A 69 -19.16 -12.86 0.92
C SER A 69 -19.85 -14.23 0.98
N PRO A 70 -20.25 -14.71 2.18
CA PRO A 70 -21.09 -15.90 2.36
C PRO A 70 -22.56 -15.67 2.01
N ILE A 71 -23.01 -14.41 1.82
CA ILE A 71 -24.41 -14.07 1.60
C ILE A 71 -24.80 -14.36 0.14
N GLU A 72 -25.58 -15.42 -0.07
CA GLU A 72 -25.99 -15.89 -1.41
C GLU A 72 -27.41 -15.49 -1.80
N ARG A 73 -28.27 -15.23 -0.82
CA ARG A 73 -29.66 -14.86 -1.03
C ARG A 73 -30.08 -13.79 -0.03
N ILE A 74 -30.72 -12.75 -0.54
CA ILE A 74 -31.42 -11.76 0.26
C ILE A 74 -32.87 -11.74 -0.23
N VAL A 75 -33.81 -12.05 0.65
CA VAL A 75 -35.24 -12.00 0.37
C VAL A 75 -35.84 -10.74 0.99
N ALA A 76 -36.30 -9.84 0.12
CA ALA A 76 -37.10 -8.68 0.46
C ALA A 76 -38.57 -9.09 0.55
N ALA A 77 -39.09 -9.27 1.77
CA ALA A 77 -40.47 -9.65 2.01
C ALA A 77 -41.37 -8.41 2.10
N LEU A 78 -42.33 -8.31 1.19
CA LEU A 78 -43.37 -7.28 1.14
C LEU A 78 -44.65 -7.88 1.72
N LEU A 79 -45.14 -7.35 2.84
CA LEU A 79 -46.19 -7.99 3.66
C LEU A 79 -47.42 -7.07 3.84
N PRO A 80 -48.15 -6.74 2.76
CA PRO A 80 -49.33 -5.88 2.84
C PRO A 80 -50.47 -6.54 3.63
N ILE A 81 -51.20 -5.72 4.39
CA ILE A 81 -52.40 -6.13 5.12
C ILE A 81 -53.49 -5.08 4.93
N HIS A 82 -54.51 -5.42 4.14
CA HIS A 82 -55.65 -4.56 3.86
C HIS A 82 -56.72 -4.75 4.94
N ALA A 83 -56.84 -3.80 5.86
CA ALA A 83 -57.82 -3.84 6.93
C ALA A 83 -58.22 -2.44 7.41
N GLU A 84 -59.38 -2.33 8.04
CA GLU A 84 -59.80 -1.11 8.73
C GLU A 84 -58.75 -0.72 9.79
N GLY A 85 -58.13 0.46 9.63
CA GLY A 85 -57.04 0.95 10.47
C GLY A 85 -55.61 0.71 9.94
N ALA A 86 -55.44 0.01 8.83
CA ALA A 86 -54.16 -0.07 8.10
C ALA A 86 -54.19 0.90 6.91
N THR A 87 -53.17 1.76 6.77
CA THR A 87 -53.10 2.79 5.72
C THR A 87 -51.87 2.57 4.84
N ASN A 88 -51.83 3.23 3.67
CA ASN A 88 -50.65 3.30 2.79
C ASN A 88 -50.06 1.96 2.28
N GLN A 89 -50.77 0.84 2.37
CA GLN A 89 -50.25 -0.50 2.04
C GLN A 89 -49.78 -0.63 0.59
N ASP A 90 -50.56 -0.16 -0.38
CA ASP A 90 -50.20 -0.23 -1.81
C ASP A 90 -48.95 0.61 -2.12
N THR A 91 -48.91 1.85 -1.62
CA THR A 91 -47.77 2.76 -1.81
C THR A 91 -46.51 2.27 -1.11
N ALA A 92 -46.65 1.71 0.10
CA ALA A 92 -45.57 1.07 0.84
C ALA A 92 -45.01 -0.15 0.10
N THR A 93 -45.89 -1.02 -0.41
CA THR A 93 -45.52 -2.21 -1.19
C THR A 93 -44.84 -1.84 -2.49
N SER A 94 -45.36 -0.85 -3.22
CA SER A 94 -44.76 -0.36 -4.47
C SER A 94 -43.36 0.22 -4.23
N ARG A 95 -43.17 1.04 -3.19
CA ARG A 95 -41.85 1.54 -2.79
C ARG A 95 -40.91 0.41 -2.36
N GLY A 96 -41.41 -0.57 -1.60
CA GLY A 96 -40.61 -1.72 -1.20
C GLY A 96 -40.12 -2.55 -2.40
N ALA A 97 -40.97 -2.73 -3.42
CA ALA A 97 -40.58 -3.37 -4.67
C ALA A 97 -39.53 -2.55 -5.45
N GLU A 98 -39.66 -1.22 -5.46
CA GLU A 98 -38.67 -0.30 -6.05
C GLU A 98 -37.30 -0.47 -5.39
N VAL A 99 -37.25 -0.50 -4.05
CA VAL A 99 -36.01 -0.71 -3.29
C VAL A 99 -35.41 -2.09 -3.56
N ALA A 100 -36.23 -3.14 -3.57
CA ALA A 100 -35.76 -4.50 -3.86
C ALA A 100 -35.15 -4.61 -5.26
N ALA A 101 -35.77 -3.98 -6.26
CA ALA A 101 -35.25 -3.91 -7.61
C ALA A 101 -33.92 -3.14 -7.69
N ALA A 102 -33.81 -1.98 -7.03
CA ALA A 102 -32.59 -1.17 -7.01
C ALA A 102 -31.37 -1.95 -6.49
N PHE A 103 -31.57 -2.83 -5.52
CA PHE A 103 -30.50 -3.67 -4.96
C PHE A 103 -30.34 -5.05 -5.62
N ASN A 104 -31.18 -5.39 -6.60
CA ASN A 104 -31.26 -6.71 -7.22
C ASN A 104 -31.50 -7.82 -6.19
N ALA A 105 -32.33 -7.54 -5.18
CA ALA A 105 -32.75 -8.49 -4.16
C ALA A 105 -34.00 -9.25 -4.62
N GLN A 106 -34.15 -10.52 -4.20
CA GLN A 106 -35.35 -11.29 -4.52
C GLN A 106 -36.52 -10.72 -3.70
N SER A 107 -37.54 -10.20 -4.38
CA SER A 107 -38.76 -9.72 -3.72
C SER A 107 -39.82 -10.82 -3.65
N VAL A 108 -40.48 -10.96 -2.50
CA VAL A 108 -41.65 -11.83 -2.33
C VAL A 108 -42.77 -11.01 -1.70
N THR A 109 -43.93 -10.94 -2.35
CA THR A 109 -45.13 -10.28 -1.82
C THR A 109 -46.08 -11.32 -1.24
N ILE A 110 -46.44 -11.18 0.04
CA ILE A 110 -47.37 -12.06 0.75
C ILE A 110 -48.49 -11.20 1.33
N ASP A 111 -49.67 -11.26 0.72
CA ASP A 111 -50.86 -10.59 1.27
C ASP A 111 -51.37 -11.36 2.49
N LEU A 112 -51.36 -10.71 3.65
CA LEU A 112 -51.75 -11.31 4.94
C LEU A 112 -53.16 -10.92 5.38
N SER A 113 -53.95 -10.28 4.52
CA SER A 113 -55.32 -9.82 4.85
C SER A 113 -56.23 -10.97 5.28
N SER A 114 -56.23 -12.08 4.52
CA SER A 114 -57.00 -13.29 4.87
C SER A 114 -56.49 -13.96 6.15
N THR A 115 -55.19 -13.86 6.42
CA THR A 115 -54.56 -14.39 7.64
C THR A 115 -54.99 -13.57 8.87
N LEU A 116 -55.10 -12.25 8.71
CA LEU A 116 -55.62 -11.36 9.75
C LEU A 116 -57.07 -11.70 10.09
N ASP A 117 -57.92 -11.89 9.08
CA ASP A 117 -59.32 -12.25 9.29
C ASP A 117 -59.45 -13.60 10.00
N ALA A 118 -58.70 -14.61 9.56
CA ALA A 118 -58.68 -15.92 10.21
C ALA A 118 -58.20 -15.84 11.68
N ALA A 119 -57.16 -15.04 11.96
CA ALA A 119 -56.66 -14.86 13.32
C ALA A 119 -57.69 -14.15 14.22
N ARG A 120 -58.42 -13.16 13.68
CA ARG A 120 -59.50 -12.45 14.39
C ARG A 120 -60.67 -13.38 14.68
N ASP A 121 -61.10 -14.16 13.69
CA ASP A 121 -62.23 -15.07 13.83
C ASP A 121 -61.92 -16.18 14.83
N ALA A 122 -60.70 -16.75 14.79
CA ALA A 122 -60.25 -17.73 15.77
C ALA A 122 -60.20 -17.13 17.19
N SER A 123 -59.73 -15.89 17.33
CA SER A 123 -59.70 -15.18 18.62
C SER A 123 -61.10 -14.90 19.15
N LEU A 124 -62.03 -14.47 18.29
CA LEU A 124 -63.42 -14.24 18.64
C LEU A 124 -64.13 -15.53 19.03
N ALA A 125 -63.93 -16.61 18.27
CA ALA A 125 -64.51 -17.92 18.57
C ALA A 125 -64.00 -18.49 19.89
N GLY A 126 -62.71 -18.30 20.21
CA GLY A 126 -62.11 -18.79 21.44
C GLY A 126 -62.40 -17.94 22.69
N SER A 127 -62.48 -16.62 22.55
CA SER A 127 -62.61 -15.69 23.69
C SER A 127 -64.02 -15.11 23.87
N GLY A 128 -64.85 -15.12 22.82
CA GLY A 128 -66.12 -14.38 22.77
C GLY A 128 -65.95 -12.85 22.71
N VAL A 129 -64.72 -12.34 22.66
CA VAL A 129 -64.42 -10.90 22.68
C VAL A 129 -64.12 -10.41 21.28
N ARG A 130 -64.87 -9.39 20.83
CA ARG A 130 -64.56 -8.69 19.58
C ARG A 130 -63.57 -7.55 19.87
N GLY A 131 -62.36 -7.67 19.33
CA GLY A 131 -61.32 -6.65 19.47
C GLY A 131 -61.72 -5.32 18.81
N THR A 132 -61.25 -4.21 19.39
CA THR A 132 -61.38 -2.88 18.78
C THR A 132 -60.34 -2.67 17.67
N ALA A 133 -60.46 -1.59 16.92
CA ALA A 133 -59.51 -1.21 15.88
C ALA A 133 -58.06 -1.08 16.41
N TRP A 134 -57.88 -0.73 17.69
CA TRP A 134 -56.56 -0.69 18.34
C TRP A 134 -55.92 -2.09 18.47
N ALA A 135 -56.67 -3.07 18.99
CA ALA A 135 -56.18 -4.45 19.12
C ALA A 135 -55.91 -5.08 17.76
N ALA A 136 -56.77 -4.76 16.78
CA ALA A 136 -56.58 -5.09 15.37
C ALA A 136 -55.26 -4.55 14.81
N GLY A 137 -54.93 -3.28 15.05
CA GLY A 137 -53.67 -2.68 14.58
C GLY A 137 -52.42 -3.33 15.18
N GLN A 138 -52.46 -3.78 16.44
CA GLN A 138 -51.35 -4.54 17.02
C GLN A 138 -51.16 -5.90 16.34
N LEU A 139 -52.26 -6.60 16.04
CA LEU A 139 -52.23 -7.89 15.37
C LEU A 139 -51.65 -7.80 13.94
N VAL A 140 -51.91 -6.71 13.21
CA VAL A 140 -51.31 -6.43 11.89
C VAL A 140 -49.79 -6.53 11.96
N SER A 141 -49.17 -5.83 12.92
CA SER A 141 -47.72 -5.84 13.10
C SER A 141 -47.19 -7.23 13.53
N TYR A 142 -47.92 -7.98 14.35
CA TYR A 142 -47.50 -9.30 14.83
C TYR A 142 -47.51 -10.37 13.73
N LEU A 143 -48.46 -10.33 12.79
CA LEU A 143 -48.60 -11.35 11.75
C LEU A 143 -47.45 -11.35 10.72
N ARG A 144 -46.72 -10.24 10.60
CA ARG A 144 -45.59 -10.13 9.67
C ARG A 144 -44.40 -10.99 10.10
N THR A 145 -44.07 -11.02 11.39
CA THR A 145 -42.89 -11.72 11.90
C THR A 145 -42.92 -13.23 11.65
N PRO A 146 -44.02 -13.98 11.93
CA PRO A 146 -44.11 -15.40 11.60
C PRO A 146 -43.85 -15.68 10.11
N MET A 147 -44.26 -14.79 9.22
CA MET A 147 -44.05 -14.95 7.78
C MET A 147 -42.59 -14.75 7.38
N LEU A 148 -41.89 -13.81 8.02
CA LEU A 148 -40.45 -13.62 7.83
C LEU A 148 -39.67 -14.88 8.26
N TYR A 149 -39.97 -15.43 9.44
CA TYR A 149 -39.35 -16.67 9.91
C TYR A 149 -39.72 -17.87 9.05
N TYR A 150 -40.96 -17.93 8.53
CA TYR A 150 -41.34 -18.99 7.60
C TYR A 150 -40.54 -18.91 6.29
N GLN A 151 -40.34 -17.72 5.73
CA GLN A 151 -39.45 -17.54 4.57
C GLN A 151 -38.00 -17.96 4.87
N ALA A 152 -37.48 -17.64 6.06
CA ALA A 152 -36.15 -18.10 6.48
C ALA A 152 -36.08 -19.63 6.60
N ALA A 153 -37.13 -20.28 7.12
CA ALA A 153 -37.23 -21.73 7.19
C ALA A 153 -37.27 -22.37 5.78
N LEU A 154 -38.03 -21.80 4.84
CA LEU A 154 -38.11 -22.27 3.45
C LEU A 154 -36.75 -22.18 2.74
N LEU A 155 -36.00 -21.10 2.95
CA LEU A 155 -34.64 -20.97 2.43
C LEU A 155 -33.72 -22.03 3.04
N SER A 156 -33.85 -22.26 4.34
CA SER A 156 -33.05 -23.27 5.06
C SER A 156 -33.35 -24.69 4.55
N GLU A 157 -34.61 -25.01 4.28
CA GLU A 157 -35.04 -26.27 3.64
C GLU A 157 -34.43 -26.45 2.24
N GLN A 158 -34.23 -25.35 1.49
CA GLN A 158 -33.55 -25.35 0.19
C GLN A 158 -32.01 -25.41 0.31
N GLY A 159 -31.47 -25.65 1.51
CA GLY A 159 -30.03 -25.72 1.77
C GLY A 159 -29.36 -24.36 1.90
N LEU A 160 -30.11 -23.29 2.14
CA LEU A 160 -29.60 -21.93 2.40
C LEU A 160 -29.99 -21.50 3.83
N PRO A 161 -29.21 -21.88 4.86
CA PRO A 161 -29.47 -21.44 6.24
C PRO A 161 -29.65 -19.92 6.29
N ALA A 162 -30.78 -19.47 6.83
CA ALA A 162 -31.21 -18.08 6.74
C ALA A 162 -31.58 -17.48 8.10
N VAL A 163 -31.38 -16.16 8.22
CA VAL A 163 -31.75 -15.38 9.40
C VAL A 163 -32.69 -14.23 9.04
N VAL A 164 -33.52 -13.80 10.00
CA VAL A 164 -34.40 -12.64 9.88
C VAL A 164 -33.69 -11.38 10.37
N CYS A 165 -33.67 -10.35 9.54
CA CYS A 165 -33.04 -9.06 9.85
C CYS A 165 -34.08 -8.03 10.33
N GLY A 166 -33.79 -7.39 11.45
CA GLY A 166 -34.53 -6.23 11.93
C GLY A 166 -34.04 -4.93 11.33
N THR A 167 -34.84 -3.89 11.54
CA THR A 167 -34.66 -2.56 10.97
C THR A 167 -34.73 -1.47 12.04
N THR A 168 -34.60 -1.84 13.32
CA THR A 168 -34.74 -0.89 14.43
C THR A 168 -33.47 -0.05 14.55
N ASN A 169 -33.60 1.27 14.42
CA ASN A 169 -32.49 2.20 14.61
C ASN A 169 -32.30 2.56 16.10
N ARG A 170 -31.22 3.30 16.41
CA ARG A 170 -30.90 3.67 17.79
C ARG A 170 -31.99 4.51 18.43
N ASP A 171 -32.58 5.46 17.72
CA ASP A 171 -33.55 6.39 18.30
C ASP A 171 -34.83 5.67 18.73
N GLU A 172 -35.35 4.79 17.87
CA GLU A 172 -36.54 3.99 18.15
C GLU A 172 -36.32 3.02 19.31
N GLY A 173 -35.18 2.34 19.30
CA GLY A 173 -34.93 1.24 20.22
C GLY A 173 -34.34 1.62 21.57
N SER A 174 -33.40 2.57 21.60
CA SER A 174 -32.48 2.73 22.73
C SER A 174 -33.12 3.30 24.01
N TYR A 175 -34.06 4.23 23.91
CA TYR A 175 -34.65 4.88 25.10
C TYR A 175 -36.18 4.86 25.10
N ILE A 176 -36.83 5.03 23.95
CA ILE A 176 -38.31 5.15 23.90
C ILE A 176 -39.03 3.85 23.57
N GLY A 177 -38.34 2.80 23.14
CA GLY A 177 -38.94 1.49 22.83
C GLY A 177 -40.05 1.57 21.78
N PHE A 178 -39.82 2.34 20.72
CA PHE A 178 -40.72 2.55 19.59
C PHE A 178 -40.64 1.38 18.58
N PHE A 179 -40.90 0.18 19.08
CA PHE A 179 -41.00 -1.06 18.29
C PHE A 179 -41.99 -2.02 18.96
N GLY A 180 -42.50 -2.99 18.23
CA GLY A 180 -43.36 -4.06 18.73
C GLY A 180 -42.55 -5.26 19.21
N LYS A 181 -42.77 -5.70 20.46
CA LYS A 181 -41.98 -6.78 21.08
C LYS A 181 -42.09 -8.13 20.35
N ALA A 182 -43.29 -8.49 19.90
CA ALA A 182 -43.56 -9.69 19.10
C ALA A 182 -43.75 -9.36 17.60
N SER A 183 -43.17 -8.25 17.16
CA SER A 183 -43.25 -7.75 15.77
C SER A 183 -41.83 -7.52 15.23
N ASP A 184 -41.55 -6.33 14.75
CA ASP A 184 -40.27 -5.80 14.28
C ASP A 184 -39.12 -5.86 15.31
N GLY A 185 -39.45 -5.96 16.61
CA GLY A 185 -38.45 -6.22 17.66
C GLY A 185 -38.00 -7.68 17.78
N MET A 186 -38.72 -8.64 17.18
CA MET A 186 -38.43 -10.08 17.27
C MET A 186 -37.77 -10.58 15.99
N VAL A 187 -36.44 -10.54 15.97
CA VAL A 187 -35.59 -10.89 14.82
C VAL A 187 -34.32 -11.58 15.29
N ASP A 188 -33.58 -12.20 14.37
CA ASP A 188 -32.30 -12.85 14.70
C ASP A 188 -31.16 -11.83 14.79
N ILE A 189 -31.16 -10.81 13.90
CA ILE A 189 -30.10 -9.80 13.84
C ILE A 189 -30.62 -8.37 13.67
N GLN A 190 -29.88 -7.39 14.20
CA GLN A 190 -30.16 -5.95 14.09
C GLN A 190 -28.95 -5.19 13.49
N PRO A 191 -28.94 -4.94 12.17
CA PRO A 191 -27.80 -4.32 11.50
C PRO A 191 -27.58 -2.82 11.78
N ILE A 192 -28.63 -2.08 12.14
CA ILE A 192 -28.61 -0.61 12.25
C ILE A 192 -28.99 -0.05 13.63
N SER A 193 -28.96 -0.87 14.67
CA SER A 193 -29.37 -0.47 16.03
C SER A 193 -28.46 0.57 16.70
N ASP A 194 -27.29 0.85 16.15
CA ASP A 194 -26.29 1.76 16.68
C ASP A 194 -26.35 3.18 16.10
N ILE A 195 -27.11 3.41 15.02
CA ILE A 195 -27.15 4.70 14.32
C ILE A 195 -28.45 5.48 14.55
N HIS A 196 -28.35 6.81 14.59
CA HIS A 196 -29.50 7.72 14.66
C HIS A 196 -30.28 7.74 13.35
N LYS A 197 -31.55 8.14 13.38
CA LYS A 197 -32.39 8.33 12.20
C LYS A 197 -31.74 9.28 11.18
N SER A 198 -31.10 10.34 11.67
CA SER A 198 -30.34 11.30 10.87
C SER A 198 -29.16 10.66 10.12
N GLU A 199 -28.55 9.61 10.68
CA GLU A 199 -27.45 8.85 10.08
C GLU A 199 -27.97 7.78 9.11
N VAL A 200 -29.14 7.19 9.39
CA VAL A 200 -29.87 6.33 8.44
C VAL A 200 -30.13 7.07 7.14
N TYR A 201 -30.59 8.33 7.20
CA TYR A 201 -30.79 9.15 5.99
C TYR A 201 -29.50 9.45 5.23
N GLN A 202 -28.38 9.64 5.93
CA GLN A 202 -27.08 9.85 5.28
C GLN A 202 -26.62 8.58 4.54
N LEU A 203 -26.80 7.40 5.14
CA LEU A 203 -26.53 6.12 4.48
C LEU A 203 -27.46 5.87 3.30
N ALA A 204 -28.74 6.22 3.41
CA ALA A 204 -29.70 6.09 2.31
C ALA A 204 -29.25 6.88 1.08
N ALA A 205 -28.70 8.08 1.29
CA ALA A 205 -28.13 8.89 0.21
C ALA A 205 -26.88 8.22 -0.40
N LEU A 206 -25.96 7.71 0.42
CA LEU A 206 -24.74 7.02 -0.04
C LEU A 206 -25.06 5.74 -0.84
N LEU A 207 -26.09 5.00 -0.42
CA LEU A 207 -26.54 3.77 -1.08
C LEU A 207 -27.42 4.03 -2.31
N GLU A 208 -27.55 5.29 -2.74
CA GLU A 208 -28.35 5.71 -3.90
C GLU A 208 -29.83 5.28 -3.82
N ILE A 209 -30.39 5.23 -2.60
CA ILE A 209 -31.81 4.95 -2.39
C ILE A 209 -32.63 6.13 -2.94
N SER A 210 -33.72 5.83 -3.65
CA SER A 210 -34.51 6.83 -4.35
C SER A 210 -35.08 7.92 -3.45
N GLU A 211 -35.23 9.12 -4.01
CA GLU A 211 -35.84 10.26 -3.31
C GLU A 211 -37.29 9.97 -2.91
N ASN A 212 -38.01 9.13 -3.68
CA ASN A 212 -39.36 8.68 -3.35
C ASN A 212 -39.43 7.97 -1.99
N VAL A 213 -38.41 7.17 -1.66
CA VAL A 213 -38.32 6.47 -0.36
C VAL A 213 -37.77 7.40 0.72
N ARG A 214 -36.75 8.21 0.39
CA ARG A 214 -36.08 9.10 1.36
C ARG A 214 -36.95 10.26 1.83
N ASN A 215 -37.77 10.82 0.96
CA ASN A 215 -38.62 11.98 1.26
C ASN A 215 -40.00 11.59 1.78
N ALA A 216 -40.31 10.30 1.82
CA ALA A 216 -41.58 9.83 2.36
C ALA A 216 -41.64 10.07 3.87
N THR A 217 -42.75 10.65 4.33
CA THR A 217 -43.01 10.85 5.75
C THR A 217 -43.01 9.50 6.46
N PRO A 218 -42.22 9.31 7.54
CA PRO A 218 -42.29 8.11 8.36
C PRO A 218 -43.67 8.00 9.01
N THR A 219 -44.49 7.09 8.50
CA THR A 219 -45.84 6.82 9.01
C THR A 219 -45.94 5.32 9.30
N GLY A 220 -46.08 4.96 10.58
CA GLY A 220 -46.37 3.59 10.97
C GLY A 220 -47.76 3.13 10.54
N ASP A 221 -47.93 1.81 10.39
CA ASP A 221 -49.22 1.15 10.12
C ASP A 221 -50.11 1.14 11.38
N THR A 222 -50.45 2.33 11.88
CA THR A 222 -51.26 2.49 13.08
C THR A 222 -52.64 3.04 12.74
N TYR A 223 -53.63 2.66 13.55
CA TYR A 223 -55.03 3.06 13.39
C TYR A 223 -55.22 4.58 13.24
N ALA A 224 -54.38 5.39 13.88
CA ALA A 224 -54.52 6.84 13.88
C ALA A 224 -53.98 7.52 12.60
N GLY A 225 -53.25 6.80 11.73
CA GLY A 225 -52.64 7.37 10.52
C GLY A 225 -51.61 8.48 10.79
N LEU A 226 -51.16 8.58 12.05
CA LEU A 226 -50.21 9.59 12.50
C LEU A 226 -48.81 9.25 12.00
N CYS A 227 -48.00 10.28 11.78
CA CYS A 227 -46.58 10.09 11.53
C CYS A 227 -45.84 9.71 12.83
N ASP A 228 -44.63 9.18 12.70
CA ASP A 228 -43.83 8.71 13.83
C ASP A 228 -43.58 9.83 14.84
N GLU A 229 -43.26 11.05 14.39
CA GLU A 229 -42.99 12.19 15.28
C GLU A 229 -44.24 12.65 16.04
N GLU A 230 -45.42 12.52 15.45
CA GLU A 230 -46.71 12.76 16.12
C GLU A 230 -46.98 11.70 17.21
N MET A 231 -46.65 10.43 16.93
CA MET A 231 -46.78 9.34 17.90
C MET A 231 -45.76 9.42 19.05
N ILE A 232 -44.53 9.85 18.75
CA ILE A 232 -43.48 10.11 19.74
C ILE A 232 -43.79 11.38 20.54
N GLY A 233 -44.50 12.34 19.93
CA GLY A 233 -44.88 13.63 20.50
C GLY A 233 -43.79 14.70 20.39
N THR A 234 -42.67 14.37 19.74
CA THR A 234 -41.54 15.26 19.43
C THR A 234 -40.77 14.73 18.22
N SER A 235 -39.90 15.56 17.63
CA SER A 235 -39.09 15.22 16.47
C SER A 235 -37.95 14.23 16.79
N TYR A 236 -37.52 13.45 15.80
CA TYR A 236 -36.31 12.60 15.93
C TYR A 236 -35.06 13.41 16.28
N ASP A 237 -34.92 14.63 15.74
CA ASP A 237 -33.83 15.57 16.09
C ASP A 237 -33.77 15.86 17.60
N PHE A 238 -34.93 16.01 18.25
CA PHE A 238 -34.99 16.26 19.69
C PHE A 238 -34.67 15.00 20.49
N LEU A 239 -35.15 13.84 20.04
CA LEU A 239 -34.81 12.56 20.65
C LEU A 239 -33.31 12.27 20.59
N GLU A 240 -32.67 12.56 19.46
CA GLU A 240 -31.22 12.47 19.30
C GLU A 240 -30.48 13.39 20.29
N LEU A 241 -30.91 14.65 20.41
CA LEU A 241 -30.37 15.60 21.38
C LEU A 241 -30.57 15.13 22.83
N TYR A 242 -31.76 14.58 23.13
CA TYR A 242 -32.09 14.10 24.47
C TYR A 242 -31.27 12.85 24.83
N ALA A 243 -31.02 11.96 23.87
CA ALA A 243 -30.14 10.81 24.07
C ALA A 243 -28.70 11.25 24.42
N TRP A 244 -28.17 12.29 23.76
CA TRP A 244 -26.89 12.90 24.14
C TRP A 244 -26.93 13.45 25.58
N TYR A 245 -27.97 14.22 25.92
CA TYR A 245 -28.14 14.80 27.25
C TYR A 245 -28.17 13.73 28.35
N LEU A 246 -28.76 12.56 28.08
CA LEU A 246 -28.77 11.44 29.02
C LEU A 246 -27.42 10.75 29.16
N CYS A 247 -26.60 10.74 28.11
CA CYS A 247 -25.31 10.04 28.08
C CYS A 247 -24.13 10.89 28.60
N ALA A 248 -24.20 12.22 28.47
CA ALA A 248 -23.14 13.13 28.89
C ALA A 248 -23.03 13.26 30.43
N GLU A 249 -21.89 13.76 30.92
CA GLU A 249 -21.65 13.93 32.35
C GLU A 249 -22.67 14.90 32.97
N LYS A 250 -23.22 14.57 34.13
CA LYS A 250 -24.27 15.39 34.79
C LYS A 250 -23.88 16.84 35.01
N GLN A 251 -22.61 17.10 35.33
CA GLN A 251 -22.12 18.47 35.54
C GLN A 251 -22.14 19.28 34.24
N GLU A 252 -21.72 18.67 33.13
CA GLU A 252 -21.73 19.29 31.81
C GLU A 252 -23.16 19.61 31.36
N THR A 253 -24.07 18.66 31.51
CA THR A 253 -25.45 18.82 31.05
C THR A 253 -26.25 19.80 31.90
N GLN A 254 -25.99 19.87 33.21
CA GLN A 254 -26.57 20.91 34.08
C GLN A 254 -26.08 22.31 33.71
N ALA A 255 -24.76 22.48 33.53
CA ALA A 255 -24.19 23.77 33.13
C ALA A 255 -24.73 24.21 31.76
N TRP A 256 -24.77 23.30 30.79
CA TRP A 256 -25.38 23.54 29.48
C TRP A 256 -26.85 23.94 29.60
N PHE A 257 -27.65 23.19 30.35
CA PHE A 257 -29.08 23.47 30.52
C PHE A 257 -29.32 24.85 31.14
N HIS A 258 -28.57 25.22 32.18
CA HIS A 258 -28.67 26.55 32.79
C HIS A 258 -28.20 27.69 31.88
N SER A 259 -27.31 27.41 30.92
CA SER A 259 -26.87 28.39 29.92
C SER A 259 -27.91 28.71 28.84
N LEU A 260 -28.95 27.88 28.72
CA LEU A 260 -29.98 28.06 27.70
C LEU A 260 -30.88 29.28 28.03
N PRO A 261 -31.33 30.02 26.99
CA PRO A 261 -32.43 30.98 27.15
C PRO A 261 -33.68 30.33 27.73
N GLU A 262 -34.51 31.11 28.42
CA GLU A 262 -35.71 30.61 29.09
C GLU A 262 -36.63 29.82 28.15
N GLU A 263 -36.90 30.33 26.96
CA GLU A 263 -37.76 29.66 25.99
C GLU A 263 -37.19 28.30 25.52
N SER A 264 -35.86 28.20 25.35
CA SER A 264 -35.20 26.95 24.96
C SER A 264 -35.24 25.91 26.09
N ARG A 265 -35.14 26.37 27.35
CA ARG A 265 -35.33 25.50 28.52
C ARG A 265 -36.75 24.96 28.59
N LEU A 266 -37.74 25.82 28.41
CA LEU A 266 -39.15 25.41 28.42
C LEU A 266 -39.46 24.41 27.30
N GLU A 267 -38.94 24.63 26.07
CA GLU A 267 -39.10 23.66 24.97
C GLU A 267 -38.44 22.32 25.28
N PHE A 268 -37.22 22.36 25.85
CA PHE A 268 -36.47 21.15 26.22
C PHE A 268 -37.19 20.35 27.32
N GLU A 269 -37.65 21.01 28.38
CA GLU A 269 -38.41 20.36 29.45
C GLU A 269 -39.73 19.79 28.94
N ALA A 270 -40.51 20.56 28.18
CA ALA A 270 -41.80 20.11 27.65
C ALA A 270 -41.66 18.89 26.74
N SER A 271 -40.62 18.87 25.89
CA SER A 271 -40.36 17.74 24.99
C SER A 271 -39.75 16.55 25.74
N GLY A 272 -38.86 16.80 26.71
CA GLY A 272 -38.26 15.77 27.56
C GLY A 272 -39.29 15.01 28.40
N VAL A 273 -40.30 15.72 28.95
CA VAL A 273 -41.40 15.08 29.69
C VAL A 273 -42.17 14.09 28.82
N LYS A 274 -42.41 14.41 27.55
CA LYS A 274 -43.09 13.49 26.62
C LYS A 274 -42.27 12.23 26.37
N LEU A 275 -40.96 12.38 26.16
CA LEU A 275 -40.04 11.25 25.99
C LEU A 275 -39.96 10.38 27.25
N GLU A 276 -39.94 10.98 28.44
CA GLU A 276 -39.89 10.25 29.70
C GLU A 276 -41.19 9.46 29.95
N LEU A 277 -42.35 10.03 29.63
CA LEU A 277 -43.62 9.32 29.70
C LEU A 277 -43.64 8.11 28.76
N LEU A 278 -43.10 8.27 27.54
CA LEU A 278 -43.00 7.19 26.56
C LEU A 278 -42.00 6.12 27.02
N HIS A 279 -40.85 6.53 27.57
CA HIS A 279 -39.84 5.66 28.18
C HIS A 279 -40.47 4.79 29.27
N GLN A 280 -41.13 5.39 30.26
CA GLN A 280 -41.75 4.66 31.37
C GLN A 280 -42.83 3.67 30.89
N LYS A 281 -43.63 4.07 29.88
CA LYS A 281 -44.63 3.19 29.27
C LYS A 281 -44.01 1.98 28.57
N ASN A 282 -42.91 2.19 27.83
CA ASN A 282 -42.30 1.18 26.97
C ASN A 282 -41.11 0.44 27.57
N LYS A 283 -40.67 0.79 28.79
CA LYS A 283 -39.49 0.19 29.45
C LYS A 283 -39.48 -1.34 29.47
N HIS A 284 -40.64 -1.94 29.63
CA HIS A 284 -40.84 -3.39 29.64
C HIS A 284 -40.47 -4.09 28.31
N LYS A 285 -40.32 -3.35 27.21
CA LYS A 285 -39.98 -3.90 25.89
C LYS A 285 -38.49 -4.24 25.76
N TYR A 286 -37.62 -3.50 26.45
CA TYR A 286 -36.17 -3.64 26.31
C TYR A 286 -35.43 -3.91 27.62
N ILE A 287 -36.09 -3.88 28.79
CA ILE A 287 -35.47 -4.23 30.07
C ILE A 287 -34.96 -5.68 30.14
N GLY A 288 -35.56 -6.58 29.35
CA GLY A 288 -35.15 -7.98 29.24
C GLY A 288 -34.12 -8.25 28.13
N ASP A 289 -33.54 -7.18 27.57
CA ASP A 289 -32.68 -7.17 26.38
C ASP A 289 -33.33 -7.80 25.12
N SER A 290 -32.80 -7.48 23.94
CA SER A 290 -33.26 -8.11 22.68
C SER A 290 -32.55 -9.45 22.50
N PRO A 291 -33.24 -10.50 22.03
CA PRO A 291 -32.59 -11.76 21.65
C PRO A 291 -31.73 -11.64 20.39
N ALA A 292 -31.83 -10.52 19.65
CA ALA A 292 -31.12 -10.33 18.40
C ALA A 292 -29.62 -10.06 18.60
N VAL A 293 -28.81 -10.52 17.65
CA VAL A 293 -27.41 -10.10 17.55
C VAL A 293 -27.34 -8.69 16.97
N HIS A 294 -26.74 -7.78 17.71
CA HIS A 294 -26.59 -6.38 17.34
C HIS A 294 -25.19 -6.11 16.80
N PHE A 295 -25.10 -5.47 15.63
CA PHE A 295 -23.83 -5.23 14.93
C PHE A 295 -23.23 -3.85 15.23
N ASP A 296 -23.08 -3.48 16.50
CA ASP A 296 -22.74 -2.12 16.87
C ASP A 296 -21.29 -1.70 16.50
N LEU A 297 -21.18 -0.61 15.74
CA LEU A 297 -19.96 0.17 15.57
C LEU A 297 -19.98 1.38 16.49
N TYR A 298 -21.10 2.10 16.52
CA TYR A 298 -21.34 3.20 17.45
C TYR A 298 -22.01 2.70 18.73
N GLN A 299 -21.91 3.47 19.82
CA GLN A 299 -22.53 3.09 21.08
C GLN A 299 -24.06 3.17 20.96
N ARG A 300 -24.76 2.02 21.03
CA ARG A 300 -26.24 2.01 21.05
C ARG A 300 -26.83 2.38 22.42
N ALA A 301 -26.10 2.08 23.50
CA ALA A 301 -26.63 2.16 24.86
C ALA A 301 -26.96 3.60 25.28
N VAL A 302 -27.98 3.72 26.14
CA VAL A 302 -28.41 4.96 26.79
C VAL A 302 -28.72 4.63 28.25
N PRO A 303 -28.30 5.45 29.23
CA PRO A 303 -28.63 5.21 30.63
C PRO A 303 -30.13 4.98 30.86
N ASN A 304 -30.48 3.95 31.64
CA ASN A 304 -31.84 3.45 31.86
C ASN A 304 -32.58 2.86 30.63
N GLY A 305 -31.99 2.90 29.44
CA GLY A 305 -32.49 2.33 28.18
C GLY A 305 -31.87 0.98 27.82
N TRP A 306 -31.57 0.77 26.52
CA TRP A 306 -30.81 -0.39 26.03
C TRP A 306 -29.47 -0.51 26.74
N ARG A 307 -29.17 -1.72 27.20
CA ARG A 307 -27.91 -2.06 27.85
C ARG A 307 -26.92 -2.56 26.80
N THR A 308 -25.63 -2.32 27.05
CA THR A 308 -24.60 -3.18 26.46
C THR A 308 -24.73 -4.55 27.10
N GLN A 309 -24.61 -5.62 26.31
CA GLN A 309 -24.37 -6.94 26.91
C GLN A 309 -23.09 -6.83 27.75
N GLU A 310 -23.24 -7.12 29.04
CA GLU A 310 -22.21 -7.06 30.09
C GLU A 310 -21.58 -5.70 30.43
N ASN A 311 -22.40 -4.79 30.98
CA ASN A 311 -21.94 -4.01 32.14
C ASN A 311 -22.30 -4.75 33.43
N SER A 312 -21.66 -5.91 33.67
CA SER A 312 -21.41 -6.27 35.06
C SER A 312 -20.53 -5.17 35.64
N THR A 313 -20.75 -4.81 36.89
CA THR A 313 -19.88 -3.93 37.67
C THR A 313 -18.47 -4.51 37.70
N ARG A 314 -17.65 -4.23 36.68
CA ARG A 314 -16.32 -4.81 36.51
C ARG A 314 -15.33 -3.99 37.32
N SER A 315 -15.18 -4.35 38.60
CA SER A 315 -14.01 -3.99 39.39
C SER A 315 -12.76 -4.43 38.61
N ASN A 316 -11.84 -3.51 38.34
CA ASN A 316 -10.56 -3.77 37.69
C ASN A 316 -9.71 -4.74 38.56
N PRO A 317 -9.68 -6.07 38.29
CA PRO A 317 -9.01 -7.04 39.17
C PRO A 317 -7.48 -6.92 39.07
N LEU A 318 -6.98 -6.07 38.16
CA LEU A 318 -5.59 -5.98 37.73
C LEU A 318 -4.81 -4.86 38.39
N ARG A 319 -5.44 -3.99 39.21
CA ARG A 319 -4.72 -2.88 39.84
C ARG A 319 -3.50 -3.37 40.63
N SER A 320 -3.59 -4.51 41.32
CA SER A 320 -2.47 -5.10 42.06
C SER A 320 -1.32 -5.60 41.16
N ALA A 321 -1.63 -6.32 40.08
CA ALA A 321 -0.64 -6.82 39.13
C ALA A 321 0.03 -5.69 38.32
N ALA A 322 -0.76 -4.70 37.89
CA ALA A 322 -0.27 -3.51 37.21
C ALA A 322 0.65 -2.68 38.13
N LEU A 323 0.26 -2.48 39.40
CA LEU A 323 1.10 -1.78 40.38
C LEU A 323 2.43 -2.51 40.62
N ALA A 324 2.45 -3.85 40.56
CA ALA A 324 3.66 -4.67 40.72
C ALA A 324 4.58 -4.67 39.48
N ALA A 325 4.04 -4.39 38.29
CA ALA A 325 4.80 -4.36 37.04
C ALA A 325 5.54 -3.02 36.80
N ARG A 326 5.32 -2.00 37.63
CA ARG A 326 5.94 -0.66 37.48
C ARG A 326 7.47 -0.73 37.59
N VAL A 327 8.14 -0.03 36.69
CA VAL A 327 9.60 0.16 36.70
C VAL A 327 9.89 1.58 37.14
N GLY A 328 10.65 1.76 38.23
CA GLY A 328 10.87 3.10 38.82
C GLY A 328 9.53 3.76 39.15
N PRO A 329 8.75 3.21 40.10
CA PRO A 329 7.39 3.67 40.36
C PRO A 329 7.39 5.14 40.81
N VAL A 330 6.53 5.94 40.19
CA VAL A 330 6.30 7.35 40.54
C VAL A 330 4.81 7.62 40.65
N ASP A 331 4.45 8.54 41.54
CA ASP A 331 3.08 9.01 41.71
C ASP A 331 2.97 10.43 41.15
N LEU A 332 1.93 10.70 40.36
CA LEU A 332 1.78 11.97 39.67
C LEU A 332 1.10 13.03 40.56
N PRO A 333 1.42 14.33 40.38
CA PRO A 333 0.84 15.39 41.21
C PRO A 333 -0.66 15.59 40.91
N SER A 334 -1.51 15.76 41.93
CA SER A 334 -2.95 16.04 41.76
C SER A 334 -3.24 17.27 40.89
N LYS A 335 -2.35 18.28 40.90
CA LYS A 335 -2.46 19.47 40.04
C LYS A 335 -2.32 19.18 38.54
N ALA A 336 -1.70 18.05 38.17
CA ALA A 336 -1.62 17.61 36.78
C ALA A 336 -2.98 17.08 36.30
N VAL A 337 -3.71 16.36 37.16
CA VAL A 337 -5.09 15.91 36.93
C VAL A 337 -6.01 17.11 36.71
N GLU A 338 -5.94 18.11 37.60
CA GLU A 338 -6.73 19.34 37.46
C GLU A 338 -6.46 20.08 36.14
N ALA A 339 -5.21 20.09 35.67
CA ALA A 339 -4.83 20.75 34.41
C ALA A 339 -5.38 20.02 33.18
N LEU A 340 -5.40 18.69 33.21
CA LEU A 340 -5.93 17.88 32.11
C LEU A 340 -7.45 17.95 31.98
N ALA A 341 -8.15 18.30 33.06
CA ALA A 341 -9.60 18.49 33.07
C ALA A 341 -10.05 19.73 32.27
N ALA A 342 -9.16 20.72 32.08
CA ALA A 342 -9.44 21.88 31.25
C ALA A 342 -9.33 21.53 29.75
N PRO A 343 -10.20 22.08 28.89
CA PRO A 343 -10.09 21.91 27.45
C PRO A 343 -8.76 22.49 26.94
N PRO A 344 -8.17 21.92 25.87
CA PRO A 344 -6.93 22.43 25.31
C PRO A 344 -7.09 23.88 24.87
N SER A 345 -6.07 24.70 25.10
CA SER A 345 -6.06 26.12 24.76
C SER A 345 -6.00 26.40 23.25
N VAL A 346 -5.70 25.38 22.45
CA VAL A 346 -5.51 25.43 20.99
C VAL A 346 -6.26 24.26 20.36
N GLU A 347 -6.83 24.46 19.18
CA GLU A 347 -7.46 23.40 18.40
C GLU A 347 -6.39 22.38 17.95
N LEU A 348 -6.67 21.09 18.18
CA LEU A 348 -5.76 20.01 17.84
C LEU A 348 -5.60 19.89 16.33
N GLN A 349 -4.36 19.89 15.85
CA GLN A 349 -4.08 19.66 14.43
C GLN A 349 -3.63 18.22 14.20
N LYS A 350 -4.39 17.50 13.37
CA LYS A 350 -4.01 16.19 12.87
C LYS A 350 -3.09 16.36 11.66
N GLN A 351 -1.84 15.96 11.79
CA GLN A 351 -0.91 15.87 10.67
C GLN A 351 -0.88 14.42 10.17
N ALA A 352 -1.53 14.19 9.01
CA ALA A 352 -1.41 12.92 8.30
C ALA A 352 0.03 12.70 7.86
N LEU A 353 0.52 11.47 8.00
CA LEU A 353 1.85 11.08 7.55
C LEU A 353 1.67 10.30 6.26
N ALA A 354 2.20 10.85 5.15
CA ALA A 354 2.06 10.25 3.82
C ALA A 354 2.48 8.78 3.85
N ASP A 355 1.69 7.93 3.18
CA ASP A 355 1.89 6.48 3.06
C ASP A 355 1.75 5.63 4.35
N LEU A 356 1.46 6.24 5.51
CA LEU A 356 1.19 5.54 6.78
C LEU A 356 -0.31 5.36 7.08
N GLY A 357 -1.21 5.99 6.32
CA GLY A 357 -2.67 5.84 6.46
C GLY A 357 -3.16 6.03 7.91
N ASP A 358 -4.03 5.14 8.38
CA ASP A 358 -4.51 5.09 9.76
C ASP A 358 -3.54 4.37 10.72
N SER A 359 -2.38 3.88 10.24
CA SER A 359 -1.38 3.16 11.06
C SER A 359 -0.49 4.09 11.88
N ALA A 360 -0.36 5.36 11.48
CA ALA A 360 0.37 6.37 12.24
C ALA A 360 -0.15 7.79 12.01
N THR A 361 -0.14 8.63 13.04
CA THR A 361 -0.59 10.02 12.98
C THR A 361 0.17 10.86 14.00
N LEU A 362 0.55 12.08 13.60
CA LEU A 362 1.10 13.08 14.52
C LEU A 362 0.01 14.10 14.87
N LEU A 363 -0.20 14.31 16.17
CA LEU A 363 -1.18 15.22 16.73
C LEU A 363 -0.44 16.39 17.40
N ARG A 364 -0.69 17.60 16.93
CA ARG A 364 -0.06 18.81 17.47
C ARG A 364 -0.87 19.40 18.61
N GLY A 365 -0.17 19.81 19.68
CA GLY A 365 -0.77 20.54 20.79
C GLY A 365 -1.71 19.71 21.67
N VAL A 366 -1.48 18.40 21.79
CA VAL A 366 -2.28 17.54 22.69
C VAL A 366 -2.18 18.02 24.13
N LEU A 367 -0.98 18.38 24.58
CA LEU A 367 -0.75 19.00 25.88
C LEU A 367 -0.23 20.42 25.70
N ASP A 368 -0.67 21.34 26.56
CA ASP A 368 0.00 22.63 26.68
C ASP A 368 1.29 22.51 27.52
N SER A 369 2.14 23.52 27.42
CA SER A 369 3.43 23.52 28.12
C SER A 369 3.30 23.47 29.64
N GLU A 370 2.20 23.98 30.20
CA GLU A 370 1.96 23.98 31.63
C GLU A 370 1.61 22.57 32.12
N VAL A 371 0.72 21.86 31.42
CA VAL A 371 0.38 20.46 31.68
C VAL A 371 1.61 19.57 31.58
N CYS A 372 2.44 19.73 30.54
CA CYS A 372 3.71 19.00 30.44
C CYS A 372 4.61 19.22 31.66
N SER A 373 4.73 20.46 32.12
CA SER A 373 5.56 20.81 33.27
C SER A 373 4.98 20.24 34.58
N ARG A 374 3.65 20.24 34.74
CA ARG A 374 2.95 19.66 35.89
C ARG A 374 3.05 18.13 35.92
N LEU A 375 2.99 17.46 34.78
CA LEU A 375 3.20 16.01 34.66
C LEU A 375 4.63 15.61 35.03
N LEU A 376 5.62 16.42 34.64
CA LEU A 376 7.01 16.20 35.04
C LEU A 376 7.27 16.54 36.50
N GLY A 377 6.57 17.54 37.09
CA GLY A 377 6.69 17.88 38.51
C GLY A 377 8.16 18.05 38.94
N ASN A 378 8.60 17.29 39.95
CA ASN A 378 10.00 17.18 40.36
C ASN A 378 10.67 15.92 39.76
N SER A 379 10.64 15.77 38.44
CA SER A 379 11.14 14.57 37.74
C SER A 379 12.61 14.25 37.99
N GLU A 380 13.40 15.23 38.43
CA GLU A 380 14.80 15.01 38.83
C GLU A 380 14.94 14.19 40.11
N SER A 381 13.90 14.12 40.96
CA SER A 381 13.89 13.26 42.15
C SER A 381 13.29 11.87 41.91
N TRP A 382 12.89 11.55 40.68
CA TRP A 382 12.32 10.25 40.37
C TRP A 382 13.39 9.14 40.40
N GLN A 383 12.97 7.94 40.78
CA GLN A 383 13.83 6.76 40.73
C GLN A 383 13.96 6.23 39.29
N TRP A 384 14.73 6.93 38.47
CA TRP A 384 15.02 6.56 37.08
C TRP A 384 15.80 5.24 37.02
N VAL A 385 15.21 4.22 36.42
CA VAL A 385 15.87 2.92 36.22
C VAL A 385 16.54 2.90 34.84
N PRO A 386 17.85 2.62 34.75
CA PRO A 386 18.53 2.52 33.45
C PRO A 386 17.99 1.36 32.63
N ALA A 387 17.88 1.56 31.32
CA ALA A 387 17.47 0.58 30.34
C ALA A 387 18.52 0.44 29.24
N ASP A 388 18.77 -0.78 28.78
CA ASP A 388 19.71 -1.07 27.70
C ASP A 388 19.22 -0.55 26.33
N LEU A 389 19.96 -0.83 25.26
CA LEU A 389 19.59 -0.44 23.89
C LEU A 389 18.34 -1.17 23.35
N HIS A 390 17.87 -2.23 23.99
CA HIS A 390 16.56 -2.86 23.70
C HIS A 390 15.44 -2.28 24.59
N GLY A 391 15.76 -1.28 25.42
CA GLY A 391 14.83 -0.71 26.39
C GLY A 391 14.53 -1.62 27.57
N ARG A 392 15.29 -2.68 27.82
CA ARG A 392 15.02 -3.60 28.94
C ARG A 392 15.59 -3.00 30.24
N PRO A 393 14.81 -2.92 31.34
CA PRO A 393 15.29 -2.38 32.60
C PRO A 393 16.44 -3.21 33.19
N ILE A 394 17.54 -2.55 33.57
CA ILE A 394 18.72 -3.19 34.14
C ILE A 394 18.51 -3.35 35.66
N ARG A 395 18.15 -4.55 36.13
CA ARG A 395 17.73 -4.80 37.53
C ARG A 395 18.83 -5.24 38.50
N ARG A 396 20.02 -5.67 38.04
CA ARG A 396 21.20 -6.00 38.88
C ARG A 396 22.51 -5.76 38.13
N VAL A 397 23.36 -4.86 38.65
CA VAL A 397 24.80 -4.88 38.34
C VAL A 397 25.43 -5.83 39.36
N GLY A 398 25.58 -7.10 39.03
CA GLY A 398 26.21 -8.07 39.91
C GLY A 398 27.70 -7.75 40.05
N ALA A 399 28.21 -7.70 41.28
CA ALA A 399 29.62 -7.45 41.58
C ALA A 399 30.58 -8.58 41.13
N ASN A 400 30.12 -9.55 40.33
CA ASN A 400 30.90 -10.65 39.77
C ASN A 400 30.25 -11.15 38.48
N SER A 401 30.42 -10.44 37.36
CA SER A 401 30.41 -11.06 36.03
C SER A 401 31.38 -10.28 35.14
N SER A 402 32.18 -11.02 34.39
CA SER A 402 33.09 -10.52 33.35
C SER A 402 32.36 -10.04 32.10
N ASP A 403 31.16 -9.47 32.25
CA ASP A 403 30.31 -9.07 31.13
C ASP A 403 30.57 -7.63 30.73
N GLN A 404 30.68 -7.47 29.42
CA GLN A 404 30.86 -6.24 28.68
C GLN A 404 29.98 -5.11 29.22
N THR A 405 30.52 -3.88 29.27
CA THR A 405 29.81 -2.67 29.70
C THR A 405 28.46 -2.53 28.98
N ILE A 406 27.36 -2.87 29.64
CA ILE A 406 26.01 -2.74 29.09
C ILE A 406 25.76 -1.27 28.79
N GLN A 407 25.58 -0.93 27.51
CA GLN A 407 25.32 0.43 27.08
C GLN A 407 23.88 0.83 27.44
N VAL A 408 23.74 1.92 28.21
CA VAL A 408 22.44 2.48 28.57
C VAL A 408 21.88 3.28 27.39
N GLY A 409 20.72 2.90 26.90
CA GLY A 409 20.02 3.60 25.82
C GLY A 409 19.06 4.68 26.33
N SER A 410 18.38 4.42 27.46
CA SER A 410 17.41 5.33 28.07
C SER A 410 17.23 5.04 29.56
N TYR A 411 16.44 5.87 30.24
CA TYR A 411 15.99 5.64 31.62
C TYR A 411 14.47 5.61 31.69
N ARG A 412 13.91 4.78 32.56
CA ARG A 412 12.47 4.56 32.69
C ARG A 412 11.95 4.86 34.09
N ALA A 413 10.78 5.48 34.14
CA ALA A 413 9.94 5.63 35.33
C ALA A 413 8.48 5.34 34.94
N THR A 414 7.66 4.84 35.87
CA THR A 414 6.30 4.37 35.55
C THR A 414 5.28 4.86 36.58
N ALA A 415 4.19 5.46 36.11
CA ALA A 415 3.02 5.80 36.92
C ALA A 415 1.82 4.93 36.52
N TYR A 416 0.92 4.70 37.47
CA TYR A 416 -0.41 4.14 37.19
C TYR A 416 -1.46 5.15 37.66
N ASP A 417 -2.12 5.82 36.73
CA ASP A 417 -3.01 6.94 37.04
C ASP A 417 -4.22 6.96 36.07
N GLU A 418 -5.40 6.65 36.60
CA GLU A 418 -6.65 6.54 35.83
C GLU A 418 -7.19 7.92 35.44
N ASP A 419 -7.00 8.94 36.28
CA ASP A 419 -7.52 10.29 36.04
C ASP A 419 -6.71 10.98 34.92
N VAL A 420 -5.38 10.84 34.94
CA VAL A 420 -4.52 11.33 33.85
C VAL A 420 -4.85 10.62 32.54
N ALA A 421 -5.08 9.30 32.56
CA ALA A 421 -5.47 8.57 31.35
C ALA A 421 -6.83 9.00 30.80
N ALA A 422 -7.82 9.23 31.66
CA ALA A 422 -9.13 9.77 31.26
C ALA A 422 -9.00 11.18 30.66
N GLY A 423 -8.17 12.04 31.26
CA GLY A 423 -7.86 13.36 30.73
C GLY A 423 -7.19 13.32 29.35
N LEU A 424 -6.23 12.41 29.14
CA LEU A 424 -5.61 12.19 27.84
C LEU A 424 -6.62 11.67 26.80
N TRP A 425 -7.50 10.73 27.19
CA TRP A 425 -8.55 10.23 26.30
C TRP A 425 -9.47 11.34 25.81
N LYS A 426 -9.93 12.24 26.70
CA LYS A 426 -10.76 13.40 26.32
C LYS A 426 -10.11 14.29 25.25
N ARG A 427 -8.77 14.34 25.21
CA ARG A 427 -8.02 15.10 24.20
C ARG A 427 -7.85 14.31 22.89
N LEU A 428 -7.63 12.99 22.97
CA LEU A 428 -7.31 12.15 21.81
C LEU A 428 -8.54 11.59 21.08
N GLU A 429 -9.65 11.35 21.77
CA GLU A 429 -10.83 10.69 21.22
C GLU A 429 -11.31 11.35 19.93
N SER A 430 -11.38 12.68 19.90
CA SER A 430 -11.90 13.48 18.78
C SER A 430 -11.07 13.43 17.49
N VAL A 431 -9.79 13.02 17.57
CA VAL A 431 -8.86 12.96 16.44
C VAL A 431 -8.52 11.54 16.00
N LEU A 432 -8.76 10.55 16.85
CA LEU A 432 -8.66 9.13 16.53
C LEU A 432 -9.90 8.66 15.75
N PRO A 433 -9.77 7.69 14.82
CA PRO A 433 -10.92 7.17 14.08
C PRO A 433 -11.92 6.49 15.02
N SER A 434 -13.23 6.68 14.79
CA SER A 434 -14.31 6.13 15.64
C SER A 434 -14.30 4.60 15.73
N PHE A 435 -13.75 3.92 14.72
CA PHE A 435 -13.46 2.50 14.68
C PHE A 435 -12.39 2.23 13.61
N ARG A 436 -11.78 1.05 13.66
CA ARG A 436 -10.77 0.60 12.71
C ARG A 436 -11.09 -0.79 12.18
N THR A 437 -10.91 -1.00 10.89
CA THR A 437 -11.00 -2.31 10.24
C THR A 437 -9.59 -2.85 9.99
N MET A 438 -9.34 -4.10 10.33
CA MET A 438 -8.06 -4.78 10.23
C MET A 438 -8.02 -5.69 9.02
N THR A 439 -6.82 -5.92 8.49
CA THR A 439 -6.50 -6.92 7.46
C THR A 439 -5.36 -7.80 7.94
N GLU A 440 -5.07 -8.88 7.21
CA GLU A 440 -3.93 -9.78 7.49
C GLU A 440 -2.57 -9.06 7.46
N LEU A 441 -2.50 -7.86 6.87
CA LEU A 441 -1.28 -7.05 6.76
C LEU A 441 -1.23 -5.88 7.76
N THR A 442 -2.32 -5.60 8.49
CA THR A 442 -2.34 -4.50 9.47
C THR A 442 -1.33 -4.79 10.58
N PRO A 443 -0.38 -3.87 10.85
CA PRO A 443 0.75 -4.13 11.74
C PRO A 443 0.36 -3.96 13.21
N THR A 444 -0.62 -4.71 13.70
CA THR A 444 -1.01 -4.71 15.12
C THR A 444 -1.55 -6.06 15.57
N ASP A 445 -1.50 -6.34 16.86
CA ASP A 445 -2.00 -7.58 17.48
C ASP A 445 -3.54 -7.60 17.55
N TRP A 446 -4.22 -7.64 16.41
CA TRP A 446 -5.69 -7.58 16.34
C TRP A 446 -6.40 -8.89 16.75
N ASN A 447 -5.64 -9.92 17.15
CA ASN A 447 -6.13 -11.15 17.81
C ASN A 447 -7.36 -11.81 17.15
N GLY A 448 -7.42 -11.85 15.82
CA GLY A 448 -8.52 -12.50 15.10
C GLY A 448 -9.76 -11.61 14.87
N CYS A 449 -9.87 -10.44 15.51
CA CYS A 449 -11.00 -9.54 15.35
C CYS A 449 -10.72 -8.47 14.29
N LEU A 450 -11.60 -8.37 13.29
CA LEU A 450 -11.42 -7.48 12.14
C LEU A 450 -11.89 -6.05 12.39
N VAL A 451 -12.70 -5.77 13.43
CA VAL A 451 -13.24 -4.43 13.66
C VAL A 451 -13.15 -4.06 15.14
N TRP A 452 -12.49 -2.94 15.41
CA TRP A 452 -12.18 -2.47 16.77
C TRP A 452 -12.60 -1.02 16.96
N ARG A 453 -13.15 -0.70 18.14
CA ARG A 453 -13.49 0.66 18.56
C ARG A 453 -12.54 1.15 19.65
N PRO A 454 -11.89 2.32 19.53
CA PRO A 454 -11.11 2.88 20.63
C PRO A 454 -12.05 3.38 21.74
N ILE A 455 -11.69 3.11 23.00
CA ILE A 455 -12.53 3.40 24.17
C ILE A 455 -11.78 4.11 25.32
N GLY A 456 -10.47 4.32 25.20
CA GLY A 456 -9.69 4.90 26.30
C GLY A 456 -8.18 4.91 26.09
N ILE A 457 -7.47 5.41 27.09
CA ILE A 457 -6.00 5.35 27.20
C ILE A 457 -5.62 4.43 28.36
N ASN A 458 -4.55 3.67 28.19
CA ASN A 458 -4.03 2.80 29.24
C ASN A 458 -3.54 3.62 30.45
N PRO A 459 -4.03 3.33 31.69
CA PRO A 459 -3.56 4.00 32.90
C PRO A 459 -2.08 3.75 33.23
N MET A 460 -1.43 2.79 32.57
CA MET A 460 0.00 2.54 32.70
C MET A 460 0.82 3.56 31.88
N LEU A 461 1.35 4.58 32.55
CA LEU A 461 2.08 5.70 31.96
C LEU A 461 3.59 5.50 32.12
N ARG A 462 4.32 5.33 31.01
CA ARG A 462 5.78 5.10 31.00
C ARG A 462 6.53 6.36 30.59
N PHE A 463 7.32 6.92 31.49
CA PHE A 463 8.21 8.05 31.18
C PHE A 463 9.57 7.52 30.75
N ILE A 464 10.07 8.01 29.62
CA ILE A 464 11.35 7.61 29.03
C ILE A 464 12.23 8.85 28.92
N ARG A 465 13.40 8.81 29.55
CA ARG A 465 14.41 9.88 29.55
C ARG A 465 15.61 9.46 28.71
N TYR A 466 15.90 10.22 27.66
CA TYR A 466 17.12 10.11 26.87
C TYR A 466 18.16 11.12 27.37
N GLN A 467 19.36 10.63 27.66
CA GLN A 467 20.54 11.43 27.93
C GLN A 467 21.44 11.48 26.69
N THR A 468 22.55 12.23 26.73
CA THR A 468 23.48 12.38 25.58
C THR A 468 23.90 11.01 25.03
N ARG A 469 23.75 10.82 23.70
CA ARG A 469 23.92 9.56 22.96
C ARG A 469 22.88 8.47 23.24
N GLY A 470 21.84 8.78 24.01
CA GLY A 470 20.71 7.89 24.26
C GLY A 470 19.92 7.60 22.99
N THR A 471 19.47 6.35 22.87
CA THR A 471 18.75 5.79 21.72
C THR A 471 18.11 4.47 22.12
N ILE A 472 17.31 3.90 21.23
CA ILE A 472 16.83 2.51 21.32
C ILE A 472 17.06 1.84 19.97
N TYR A 473 17.25 0.52 19.96
CA TYR A 473 17.32 -0.26 18.74
C TYR A 473 15.95 -0.36 18.06
N PRO A 474 15.94 -0.63 16.74
CA PRO A 474 14.74 -0.99 16.01
C PRO A 474 13.98 -2.13 16.71
N HIS A 475 12.72 -1.88 17.01
CA HIS A 475 11.86 -2.81 17.73
C HIS A 475 10.39 -2.65 17.31
N TYR A 476 9.58 -3.57 17.80
CA TYR A 476 8.14 -3.56 17.68
C TYR A 476 7.52 -3.41 19.06
N ASP A 477 6.46 -2.61 19.15
CA ASP A 477 5.61 -2.64 20.32
C ASP A 477 4.68 -3.86 20.27
N ALA A 478 4.14 -4.23 21.42
CA ALA A 478 3.22 -5.35 21.54
C ALA A 478 1.95 -4.90 22.24
N GLY A 479 0.84 -5.48 21.82
CA GLY A 479 -0.45 -5.28 22.44
C GLY A 479 -0.53 -5.88 23.85
N TYR A 480 -1.51 -5.41 24.61
CA TYR A 480 -1.82 -5.85 25.94
C TYR A 480 -3.26 -6.39 25.96
N ASP A 481 -3.38 -7.68 26.28
CA ASP A 481 -4.66 -8.34 26.49
C ASP A 481 -5.22 -8.06 27.89
N PHE A 482 -6.46 -7.59 27.93
CA PHE A 482 -7.21 -7.50 29.18
C PHE A 482 -7.87 -8.85 29.47
N GLN A 483 -8.04 -9.17 30.76
CA GLN A 483 -8.58 -10.47 31.21
C GLN A 483 -10.04 -10.77 30.78
N ASP A 484 -10.70 -9.85 30.07
CA ASP A 484 -12.09 -10.01 29.64
C ASP A 484 -12.23 -10.42 28.16
N ASP A 485 -11.13 -10.68 27.45
CA ASP A 485 -11.05 -11.05 26.03
C ASP A 485 -11.74 -10.08 25.03
N CYS A 486 -12.42 -9.04 25.52
CA CYS A 486 -13.12 -8.03 24.73
C CYS A 486 -12.24 -6.81 24.47
N ARG A 487 -11.30 -6.51 25.37
CA ARG A 487 -10.43 -5.33 25.27
C ARG A 487 -8.98 -5.69 24.96
N HIS A 488 -8.36 -4.88 24.13
CA HIS A 488 -6.96 -5.01 23.73
C HIS A 488 -6.37 -3.64 23.40
N THR A 489 -5.06 -3.46 23.56
CA THR A 489 -4.40 -2.24 23.07
C THR A 489 -3.78 -2.49 21.69
N LEU A 490 -4.03 -1.61 20.72
CA LEU A 490 -3.55 -1.78 19.34
C LEU A 490 -2.58 -0.69 18.87
N MET A 491 -2.51 0.43 19.59
CA MET A 491 -1.69 1.57 19.19
C MET A 491 -0.92 2.12 20.38
N SER A 492 0.34 2.47 20.13
CA SER A 492 1.18 3.25 21.03
C SER A 492 0.90 4.74 20.89
N VAL A 493 0.98 5.46 22.00
CA VAL A 493 0.92 6.93 22.08
C VAL A 493 2.22 7.42 22.72
N ILE A 494 3.00 8.22 22.00
CA ILE A 494 4.22 8.87 22.51
C ILE A 494 3.99 10.38 22.54
N ILE A 495 3.98 10.96 23.74
CA ILE A 495 3.83 12.40 23.97
C ILE A 495 5.18 13.00 24.35
N THR A 496 5.61 14.03 23.64
CA THR A 496 6.88 14.72 23.97
C THR A 496 6.63 15.71 25.11
N LEU A 497 7.36 15.61 26.23
CA LEU A 497 7.11 16.44 27.42
C LEU A 497 8.12 17.57 27.62
N THR A 498 9.29 17.47 26.98
CA THR A 498 10.36 18.48 27.03
C THR A 498 10.50 19.17 25.68
N ASP A 499 11.01 20.40 25.69
CA ASP A 499 11.30 21.13 24.46
C ASP A 499 12.34 20.39 23.59
N PRO A 500 12.17 20.40 22.25
CA PRO A 500 13.18 19.83 21.36
C PRO A 500 14.49 20.61 21.51
N SER A 501 15.65 19.92 21.49
CA SER A 501 16.94 20.63 21.55
C SER A 501 17.23 21.39 20.26
N GLU A 502 18.07 22.43 20.36
CA GLU A 502 18.67 23.11 19.20
C GLU A 502 19.46 22.16 18.28
N ARG A 503 19.86 20.99 18.80
CA ARG A 503 20.50 19.90 18.04
C ARG A 503 19.48 18.79 17.75
N PRO A 504 19.50 18.14 16.57
CA PRO A 504 18.57 17.06 16.25
C PRO A 504 18.81 15.79 17.09
N GLY A 505 17.75 15.01 17.38
CA GLY A 505 17.86 13.70 18.03
C GLY A 505 16.73 13.34 19.00
N GLY A 506 16.66 12.07 19.40
CA GLY A 506 15.68 11.53 20.35
C GLY A 506 14.25 11.47 19.82
N ASN A 507 14.05 11.64 18.51
CA ASN A 507 12.75 11.56 17.86
C ASN A 507 12.43 10.11 17.51
N THR A 508 11.15 9.72 17.55
CA THR A 508 10.72 8.44 17.00
C THR A 508 10.97 8.41 15.49
N ARG A 509 11.59 7.34 14.99
CA ARG A 509 11.73 7.10 13.54
C ARG A 509 10.94 5.86 13.15
N ILE A 510 10.13 5.96 12.11
CA ILE A 510 9.50 4.82 11.47
C ILE A 510 10.47 4.25 10.43
N LEU A 511 10.64 2.94 10.47
CA LEU A 511 11.60 2.24 9.62
C LEU A 511 10.88 1.41 8.55
N LEU A 512 11.57 1.15 7.44
CA LEU A 512 11.10 0.29 6.37
C LEU A 512 11.16 -1.16 6.85
N ASP A 513 10.02 -1.70 7.21
CA ASP A 513 9.94 -3.10 7.62
C ASP A 513 10.15 -4.02 6.38
N PRO A 514 11.20 -4.85 6.34
CA PRO A 514 11.42 -5.79 5.24
C PRO A 514 10.34 -6.87 5.15
N GLN A 515 9.59 -7.10 6.24
CA GLN A 515 8.53 -8.10 6.37
C GLN A 515 7.13 -7.54 6.12
N ARG A 516 6.97 -6.25 5.79
CA ARG A 516 5.66 -5.59 5.63
C ARG A 516 4.71 -6.24 4.63
N ALA A 517 5.24 -6.97 3.66
CA ALA A 517 4.46 -7.68 2.65
C ALA A 517 4.05 -9.11 3.07
N LEU A 518 4.49 -9.56 4.24
CA LEU A 518 4.08 -10.83 4.83
C LEU A 518 2.84 -10.64 5.70
N PRO A 519 1.91 -11.60 5.72
CA PRO A 519 0.86 -11.71 6.72
C PRO A 519 1.44 -11.62 8.15
N LEU A 520 0.68 -11.07 9.09
CA LEU A 520 1.13 -10.83 10.46
C LEU A 520 1.66 -12.10 11.16
N ASP A 521 1.03 -13.25 10.93
CA ASP A 521 1.40 -14.56 11.48
C ASP A 521 2.67 -15.16 10.83
N GLU A 522 3.10 -14.64 9.68
CA GLU A 522 4.37 -15.01 9.02
C GLU A 522 5.54 -14.10 9.43
N ARG A 523 5.32 -13.04 10.24
CA ARG A 523 6.37 -12.09 10.64
C ARG A 523 7.09 -12.51 11.92
N SER A 524 8.38 -12.19 12.00
CA SER A 524 9.15 -12.17 13.24
C SER A 524 9.19 -10.77 13.84
N PHE A 525 8.84 -10.64 15.11
CA PHE A 525 8.85 -9.37 15.85
C PHE A 525 10.02 -9.29 16.85
N GLU A 526 11.14 -9.93 16.53
CA GLU A 526 12.37 -9.80 17.31
C GLU A 526 13.01 -8.41 17.12
N ASP A 527 13.51 -7.84 18.23
CA ASP A 527 14.27 -6.59 18.19
C ASP A 527 15.55 -6.76 17.38
N TRP A 528 15.97 -5.70 16.68
CA TRP A 528 17.27 -5.70 16.02
C TRP A 528 18.40 -5.60 17.04
N ASN A 529 19.58 -6.10 16.66
CA ASN A 529 20.79 -6.04 17.49
C ASN A 529 21.76 -4.93 17.05
N CYS A 530 21.31 -4.02 16.18
CA CYS A 530 22.09 -2.92 15.63
C CYS A 530 21.20 -1.69 15.39
N LEU A 531 21.83 -0.53 15.19
CA LEU A 531 21.13 0.70 14.82
C LEU A 531 20.66 0.65 13.37
N ALA A 532 19.49 1.25 13.11
CA ALA A 532 19.02 1.50 11.76
C ALA A 532 20.00 2.40 10.97
N SER A 533 20.28 2.03 9.73
CA SER A 533 20.99 2.87 8.77
C SER A 533 20.07 3.98 8.22
N PRO A 534 20.61 5.05 7.62
CA PRO A 534 19.78 6.07 6.95
C PRO A 534 18.86 5.50 5.86
N ARG A 535 19.22 4.36 5.27
CA ARG A 535 18.40 3.69 4.25
C ARG A 535 17.16 3.01 4.85
N ASP A 536 17.22 2.62 6.13
CA ASP A 536 16.11 1.97 6.80
C ASP A 536 15.05 2.97 7.26
N VAL A 537 15.41 4.25 7.46
CA VAL A 537 14.49 5.27 7.97
C VAL A 537 13.50 5.69 6.88
N LEU A 538 12.22 5.37 7.06
CA LEU A 538 11.14 5.89 6.21
C LEU A 538 10.80 7.34 6.57
N LEU A 539 10.69 7.61 7.88
CA LEU A 539 10.22 8.89 8.38
C LEU A 539 10.77 9.17 9.79
N GLU A 540 11.24 10.38 10.06
CA GLU A 540 11.55 10.86 11.41
C GLU A 540 10.46 11.81 11.91
N ILE A 541 9.93 11.56 13.11
CA ILE A 541 8.81 12.29 13.68
C ILE A 541 9.31 13.47 14.49
N HIS A 542 9.23 14.66 13.91
CA HIS A 542 9.58 15.92 14.57
C HIS A 542 8.41 16.43 15.45
N ALA A 543 8.21 15.78 16.60
CA ALA A 543 7.24 16.18 17.62
C ALA A 543 7.81 17.26 18.55
N GLY A 544 7.08 18.36 18.69
CA GLY A 544 7.35 19.42 19.67
C GLY A 544 6.80 19.08 21.05
N LYS A 545 7.10 19.91 22.05
CA LYS A 545 6.57 19.75 23.39
C LYS A 545 5.04 19.80 23.37
N GLY A 546 4.43 18.78 23.96
CA GLY A 546 2.98 18.60 24.03
C GLY A 546 2.36 17.89 22.83
N ASP A 547 3.12 17.61 21.77
CA ASP A 547 2.64 16.84 20.64
C ASP A 547 2.60 15.34 20.97
N ALA A 548 1.62 14.63 20.40
CA ALA A 548 1.48 13.19 20.54
C ALA A 548 1.62 12.48 19.19
N PHE A 549 2.48 11.47 19.13
CA PHE A 549 2.59 10.56 18.01
C PHE A 549 1.86 9.25 18.34
N VAL A 550 0.85 8.91 17.54
CA VAL A 550 0.03 7.70 17.72
C VAL A 550 0.28 6.75 16.57
N PHE A 551 0.61 5.48 16.85
CA PHE A 551 0.95 4.51 15.80
C PHE A 551 0.70 3.07 16.23
N ASP A 552 0.53 2.17 15.26
CA ASP A 552 0.27 0.74 15.49
C ASP A 552 1.42 0.01 16.18
N HIS A 553 1.11 -0.97 17.04
CA HIS A 553 2.11 -1.65 17.85
C HIS A 553 3.18 -2.39 17.06
N ARG A 554 2.82 -3.14 16.01
CA ARG A 554 3.79 -3.87 15.16
C ARG A 554 4.36 -3.04 14.02
N LEU A 555 4.39 -1.71 14.19
CA LEU A 555 5.12 -0.82 13.31
C LEU A 555 6.60 -0.78 13.74
N LEU A 556 7.51 -1.20 12.85
CA LEU A 556 8.95 -1.17 13.11
C LEU A 556 9.43 0.26 13.31
N HIS A 557 10.00 0.56 14.47
CA HIS A 557 10.44 1.90 14.81
C HIS A 557 11.64 1.90 15.76
N ASP A 558 12.32 3.04 15.85
CA ASP A 558 13.36 3.30 16.85
C ASP A 558 13.34 4.77 17.30
N ALA A 559 14.40 5.20 17.99
CA ALA A 559 14.63 6.61 18.28
C ALA A 559 15.93 7.10 17.63
N SER A 560 15.94 8.32 17.09
CA SER A 560 17.18 8.96 16.65
C SER A 560 18.10 9.24 17.84
N ILE A 561 19.41 9.20 17.62
CA ILE A 561 20.39 9.40 18.70
C ILE A 561 20.27 10.82 19.25
N TRP A 562 20.08 10.95 20.57
CA TRP A 562 20.03 12.27 21.23
C TRP A 562 21.40 12.94 21.27
N GLN A 563 21.52 14.14 20.68
CA GLN A 563 22.77 14.90 20.62
C GLN A 563 22.78 16.16 21.52
N GLY A 564 21.71 16.42 22.27
CA GLY A 564 21.59 17.57 23.16
C GLY A 564 22.39 17.45 24.47
N SER A 565 22.65 18.60 25.09
CA SER A 565 23.33 18.71 26.41
C SER A 565 22.38 18.48 27.61
N GLY A 566 21.07 18.52 27.38
CA GLY A 566 20.03 18.24 28.39
C GLY A 566 19.45 16.83 28.27
N SER A 567 18.33 16.60 28.95
CA SER A 567 17.55 15.36 28.84
C SER A 567 16.29 15.58 28.02
N ARG A 568 15.98 14.63 27.12
CA ARG A 568 14.69 14.57 26.43
C ARG A 568 13.78 13.59 27.17
N ILE A 569 12.58 14.02 27.55
CA ILE A 569 11.60 13.15 28.21
C ILE A 569 10.35 13.01 27.36
N VAL A 570 9.94 11.76 27.13
CA VAL A 570 8.68 11.41 26.48
C VAL A 570 7.82 10.56 27.41
N LEU A 571 6.50 10.67 27.28
CA LEU A 571 5.53 9.80 27.91
C LEU A 571 5.00 8.81 26.87
N ARG A 572 5.09 7.52 27.15
CA ARG A 572 4.48 6.45 26.37
C ARG A 572 3.31 5.83 27.11
N THR A 573 2.20 5.64 26.42
CA THR A 573 1.04 4.83 26.82
C THR A 573 0.43 4.19 25.58
N ASP A 574 -0.72 3.54 25.70
CA ASP A 574 -1.38 2.80 24.63
C ASP A 574 -2.88 3.17 24.55
N VAL A 575 -3.47 3.11 23.36
CA VAL A 575 -4.91 3.26 23.16
C VAL A 575 -5.60 1.92 23.42
N ILE A 576 -6.61 1.92 24.27
CA ILE A 576 -7.45 0.76 24.56
C ILE A 576 -8.56 0.69 23.50
N PHE A 577 -8.73 -0.50 22.91
CA PHE A 577 -9.79 -0.82 21.98
C PHE A 577 -10.69 -1.91 22.55
N GLU A 578 -11.93 -1.94 22.06
CA GLU A 578 -12.95 -2.95 22.30
C GLU A 578 -13.38 -3.59 20.98
N ARG A 579 -13.60 -4.90 20.98
CA ARG A 579 -14.09 -5.64 19.81
C ARG A 579 -15.51 -5.21 19.43
N CYS A 580 -15.75 -4.94 18.16
CA CYS A 580 -17.11 -4.77 17.65
C CYS A 580 -17.73 -6.16 17.38
N ALA A 581 -18.98 -6.38 17.85
CA ALA A 581 -19.73 -7.64 17.81
C ALA A 581 -19.07 -8.81 18.61
N SER A 582 -19.44 -8.91 19.89
CA SER A 582 -18.82 -9.73 20.95
C SER A 582 -19.06 -11.25 20.92
N HIS A 583 -19.82 -11.78 19.96
CA HIS A 583 -20.13 -13.22 19.95
C HIS A 583 -18.99 -14.02 19.31
N ALA A 584 -18.00 -14.38 20.15
CA ALA A 584 -17.02 -15.43 19.90
C ALA A 584 -16.37 -15.46 18.51
N ILE A 585 -15.95 -14.30 18.00
CA ILE A 585 -15.08 -14.22 16.82
C ILE A 585 -13.66 -14.55 17.29
N THR A 586 -13.33 -15.84 17.36
CA THR A 586 -11.95 -16.29 17.50
C THR A 586 -11.57 -17.02 16.22
N TRP A 587 -10.53 -16.54 15.53
CA TRP A 587 -9.89 -17.25 14.42
C TRP A 587 -9.12 -18.51 14.89
N SER A 588 -9.43 -19.05 16.07
CA SER A 588 -8.78 -20.23 16.63
C SER A 588 -9.60 -21.48 16.38
N SER A 589 -9.63 -21.95 15.13
CA SER A 589 -9.69 -23.39 14.79
C SER A 589 -9.75 -23.66 13.28
N PHE A 590 -8.77 -23.15 12.53
CA PHE A 590 -8.22 -23.93 11.42
C PHE A 590 -6.87 -24.51 11.85
N ASN A 591 -6.92 -25.33 12.90
CA ASN A 591 -5.78 -26.14 13.28
C ASN A 591 -5.77 -27.38 12.38
N MET A 592 -5.23 -27.23 11.17
CA MET A 592 -4.84 -28.37 10.36
C MET A 592 -3.34 -28.54 10.46
N SER A 593 -2.91 -29.31 11.45
CA SER A 593 -1.64 -30.03 11.35
C SER A 593 -1.93 -31.42 10.78
N PRO A 594 -1.62 -31.73 9.52
CA PRO A 594 -1.29 -33.09 9.17
C PRO A 594 0.18 -33.34 9.56
N THR A 595 0.43 -34.45 10.24
CA THR A 595 1.73 -35.14 10.24
C THR A 595 2.36 -35.11 8.85
N PRO A 596 3.68 -34.92 8.71
CA PRO A 596 4.31 -34.75 7.41
C PRO A 596 4.13 -36.01 6.54
N THR A 597 3.33 -35.89 5.49
CA THR A 597 3.19 -36.89 4.42
C THR A 597 4.39 -36.78 3.44
N PRO A 598 4.69 -37.81 2.62
CA PRO A 598 5.80 -37.82 1.65
C PRO A 598 5.80 -36.65 0.64
N VAL A 599 4.66 -35.97 0.48
CA VAL A 599 4.45 -34.82 -0.40
C VAL A 599 5.34 -33.62 -0.07
N LEU A 600 5.71 -33.39 1.20
CA LEU A 600 6.55 -32.24 1.61
C LEU A 600 7.99 -32.30 1.08
N LEU A 601 8.41 -33.41 0.46
CA LEU A 601 9.72 -33.55 -0.19
C LEU A 601 9.74 -33.11 -1.65
N GLN A 602 8.57 -32.89 -2.28
CA GLN A 602 8.48 -32.44 -3.67
C GLN A 602 8.86 -30.97 -3.81
N LYS A 603 9.41 -30.58 -4.96
CA LYS A 603 9.95 -29.24 -5.17
C LYS A 603 8.89 -28.14 -5.06
N TRP A 604 7.69 -28.33 -5.63
CA TRP A 604 6.59 -27.36 -5.46
C TRP A 604 6.17 -27.13 -4.00
N ALA A 605 6.40 -28.07 -3.09
CA ALA A 605 6.06 -27.88 -1.67
C ALA A 605 6.95 -26.84 -0.98
N ARG A 606 8.09 -26.48 -1.60
CA ARG A 606 8.95 -25.37 -1.17
C ARG A 606 8.46 -24.02 -1.67
N ASP A 607 7.78 -24.00 -2.83
CA ASP A 607 7.04 -22.82 -3.30
C ASP A 607 5.81 -22.62 -2.43
N VAL A 608 5.78 -21.51 -1.69
CA VAL A 608 4.71 -21.25 -0.72
C VAL A 608 3.36 -21.08 -1.40
N THR A 609 3.33 -20.56 -2.62
CA THR A 609 2.09 -20.37 -3.39
C THR A 609 1.49 -21.73 -3.74
N TYR A 610 2.27 -22.65 -4.31
CA TYR A 610 1.81 -24.00 -4.61
C TYR A 610 1.51 -24.82 -3.35
N ARG A 611 2.32 -24.69 -2.29
CA ARG A 611 2.05 -25.34 -1.00
C ARG A 611 0.69 -24.93 -0.44
N LYS A 612 0.41 -23.63 -0.39
CA LYS A 612 -0.89 -23.09 0.07
C LYS A 612 -2.04 -23.48 -0.85
N ALA A 613 -1.81 -23.57 -2.15
CA ALA A 613 -2.81 -24.11 -3.07
C ALA A 613 -3.13 -25.59 -2.77
N TYR A 614 -2.12 -26.42 -2.50
CA TYR A 614 -2.31 -27.84 -2.21
C TYR A 614 -3.05 -28.08 -0.89
N GLU A 615 -2.81 -27.27 0.14
CA GLU A 615 -3.57 -27.29 1.39
C GLU A 615 -5.10 -27.16 1.18
N ILE A 616 -5.52 -26.55 0.06
CA ILE A 616 -6.93 -26.38 -0.30
C ILE A 616 -7.37 -27.42 -1.35
N LEU A 617 -6.56 -27.64 -2.40
CA LEU A 617 -6.92 -28.48 -3.56
C LEU A 617 -6.70 -29.97 -3.32
N ARG A 618 -5.82 -30.34 -2.39
CA ARG A 618 -5.56 -31.71 -1.91
C ARG A 618 -5.12 -32.74 -2.97
N THR A 619 -4.71 -32.31 -4.16
CA THR A 619 -4.25 -33.22 -5.23
C THR A 619 -3.09 -32.64 -6.03
N GLU A 620 -2.10 -33.47 -6.38
CA GLU A 620 -0.93 -33.07 -7.18
C GLU A 620 -1.34 -32.69 -8.62
N LYS A 621 -2.30 -33.43 -9.20
CA LYS A 621 -2.85 -33.10 -10.53
C LYS A 621 -3.45 -31.68 -10.58
N ALA A 622 -4.05 -31.20 -9.50
CA ALA A 622 -4.56 -29.83 -9.45
C ALA A 622 -3.41 -28.80 -9.41
N ILE A 623 -2.25 -29.14 -8.82
CA ILE A 623 -1.04 -28.31 -8.83
C ILE A 623 -0.43 -28.25 -10.23
N GLU A 624 -0.35 -29.37 -10.94
CA GLU A 624 0.05 -29.39 -12.36
C GLU A 624 -0.91 -28.55 -13.23
N GLN A 625 -2.22 -28.69 -13.02
CA GLN A 625 -3.24 -27.88 -13.70
C GLN A 625 -3.14 -26.39 -13.33
N ALA A 626 -2.68 -26.07 -12.12
CA ALA A 626 -2.38 -24.72 -11.68
C ALA A 626 -1.11 -24.12 -12.34
N GLY A 627 -0.49 -24.86 -13.28
CA GLY A 627 0.63 -24.41 -14.08
C GLY A 627 2.00 -24.77 -13.52
N TYR A 628 2.06 -25.62 -12.47
CA TYR A 628 3.33 -26.14 -11.99
C TYR A 628 3.96 -27.09 -13.02
N PHE A 629 5.26 -26.99 -13.20
CA PHE A 629 6.06 -27.98 -13.89
C PHE A 629 7.44 -28.14 -13.22
N GLU A 630 8.04 -29.32 -13.41
CA GLU A 630 9.43 -29.55 -13.01
C GLU A 630 10.38 -28.85 -14.00
N ASP A 631 11.13 -27.88 -13.49
CA ASP A 631 12.10 -27.10 -14.24
C ASP A 631 13.46 -27.82 -14.42
N GLY A 632 13.66 -28.95 -13.71
CA GLY A 632 14.87 -29.75 -13.75
C GLY A 632 16.05 -29.18 -12.93
N LEU A 633 15.85 -28.14 -12.13
CA LEU A 633 16.89 -27.56 -11.27
C LEU A 633 16.97 -28.29 -9.92
N GLU A 634 18.17 -28.70 -9.52
CA GLU A 634 18.43 -29.40 -8.24
C GLU A 634 18.13 -28.54 -7.00
N THR A 635 18.27 -27.21 -7.13
CA THR A 635 18.02 -26.23 -6.07
C THR A 635 17.15 -25.08 -6.58
N ASP A 636 16.45 -24.43 -5.66
CA ASP A 636 15.66 -23.24 -5.98
C ASP A 636 16.59 -22.08 -6.37
N ILE A 637 16.19 -21.30 -7.36
CA ILE A 637 16.98 -20.14 -7.80
C ILE A 637 17.00 -19.11 -6.67
N CYS A 638 18.20 -18.79 -6.19
CA CYS A 638 18.39 -17.74 -5.21
C CYS A 638 18.07 -16.37 -5.85
N ILE A 639 17.08 -15.67 -5.30
CA ILE A 639 16.71 -14.33 -5.70
C ILE A 639 17.51 -13.34 -4.84
N ASP A 640 18.45 -12.62 -5.44
CA ASP A 640 19.10 -11.48 -4.79
C ASP A 640 18.39 -10.19 -5.25
N PRO A 641 17.59 -9.53 -4.39
CA PRO A 641 16.85 -8.33 -4.78
C PRO A 641 17.75 -7.14 -5.12
N ARG A 642 19.05 -7.19 -4.81
CA ARG A 642 20.01 -6.12 -5.18
C ARG A 642 20.34 -6.11 -6.67
N TRP A 643 20.17 -7.24 -7.35
CA TRP A 643 20.43 -7.35 -8.78
C TRP A 643 19.24 -6.80 -9.58
N TRP A 644 19.41 -5.68 -10.28
CA TRP A 644 18.32 -5.06 -11.02
C TRP A 644 17.94 -5.87 -12.27
N THR A 645 16.64 -6.14 -12.39
CA THR A 645 16.10 -6.89 -13.53
C THR A 645 15.06 -6.11 -14.30
N ALA A 646 14.57 -5.01 -13.72
CA ALA A 646 13.55 -4.16 -14.31
C ALA A 646 13.69 -2.71 -13.83
N PRO A 647 13.24 -1.73 -14.62
CA PRO A 647 13.09 -0.35 -14.17
C PRO A 647 11.96 -0.18 -13.13
N PHE A 648 12.05 0.87 -12.32
CA PHE A 648 11.07 1.23 -11.28
C PHE A 648 10.42 2.61 -11.47
N GLY A 649 10.88 3.44 -12.41
CA GLY A 649 10.54 4.86 -12.38
C GLY A 649 9.07 5.16 -12.63
N LYS A 650 8.38 4.41 -13.51
CA LYS A 650 6.92 4.56 -13.68
C LYS A 650 6.14 4.29 -12.39
N ILE A 651 6.57 3.30 -11.60
CA ILE A 651 5.98 2.97 -10.29
C ILE A 651 6.25 4.10 -9.29
N LEU A 652 7.49 4.60 -9.23
CA LEU A 652 7.88 5.68 -8.31
C LEU A 652 7.17 7.01 -8.63
N ILE A 653 7.03 7.34 -9.92
CA ILE A 653 6.26 8.51 -10.38
C ILE A 653 4.81 8.39 -9.89
N ARG A 654 4.16 7.24 -10.10
CA ARG A 654 2.77 7.05 -9.69
C ARG A 654 2.60 7.03 -8.17
N LEU A 655 3.56 6.46 -7.44
CA LEU A 655 3.60 6.51 -5.97
C LEU A 655 3.70 7.95 -5.44
N SER A 656 4.49 8.81 -6.11
CA SER A 656 4.61 10.23 -5.74
C SER A 656 3.37 11.08 -6.05
N GLN A 657 2.44 10.56 -6.86
CA GLN A 657 1.24 11.26 -7.32
C GLN A 657 -0.03 10.89 -6.53
N LEU A 658 0.08 10.03 -5.53
CA LEU A 658 -1.05 9.59 -4.72
C LEU A 658 -1.76 10.78 -4.05
N GLN A 659 -3.09 10.77 -4.12
CA GLN A 659 -3.95 11.80 -3.54
C GLN A 659 -4.44 11.37 -2.15
N GLU A 660 -5.07 12.29 -1.40
CA GLU A 660 -5.63 12.00 -0.07
C GLU A 660 -6.65 10.83 -0.10
N GLY A 661 -7.44 10.74 -1.18
CA GLY A 661 -8.38 9.63 -1.41
C GLY A 661 -7.71 8.27 -1.66
N ASP A 662 -6.41 8.22 -1.94
CA ASP A 662 -5.66 6.99 -2.17
C ASP A 662 -4.95 6.46 -0.92
N LEU A 663 -4.94 7.22 0.17
CA LEU A 663 -4.16 6.91 1.39
C LEU A 663 -4.59 5.59 2.05
N ASN A 664 -5.85 5.18 1.89
CA ASN A 664 -6.41 3.97 2.49
C ASN A 664 -6.68 2.84 1.48
N ARG A 665 -6.24 2.99 0.23
CA ARG A 665 -6.42 1.99 -0.83
C ARG A 665 -5.21 1.07 -0.94
N ASP A 666 -5.44 -0.19 -1.30
CA ASP A 666 -4.37 -1.17 -1.50
C ASP A 666 -3.52 -0.81 -2.73
N LEU A 667 -2.19 -0.89 -2.57
CA LEU A 667 -1.24 -0.67 -3.66
C LEU A 667 -0.97 -1.98 -4.40
N VAL A 668 -1.07 -1.95 -5.73
CA VAL A 668 -0.86 -3.15 -6.55
C VAL A 668 0.09 -2.91 -7.71
N VAL A 669 0.85 -3.95 -8.06
CA VAL A 669 1.63 -4.05 -9.30
C VAL A 669 1.21 -5.32 -10.04
N LEU A 670 0.97 -5.19 -11.33
CA LEU A 670 0.59 -6.32 -12.18
C LEU A 670 1.80 -7.01 -12.76
N VAL A 671 1.74 -8.34 -12.91
CA VAL A 671 2.77 -9.11 -13.61
C VAL A 671 2.11 -10.08 -14.57
N THR A 672 2.58 -10.14 -15.81
CA THR A 672 2.19 -11.16 -16.77
C THR A 672 3.42 -11.82 -17.39
N THR A 673 3.33 -13.12 -17.61
CA THR A 673 4.41 -13.96 -18.17
C THR A 673 3.97 -14.58 -19.49
N GLY A 674 4.93 -15.04 -20.28
CA GLY A 674 4.65 -15.69 -21.55
C GLY A 674 5.79 -15.57 -22.56
N CYS A 675 5.60 -16.18 -23.73
CA CYS A 675 6.60 -16.13 -24.80
C CYS A 675 6.83 -14.71 -25.32
N PHE A 676 5.76 -13.92 -25.48
CA PHE A 676 5.76 -12.63 -26.19
C PHE A 676 6.54 -12.67 -27.52
N CYS A 677 6.29 -13.70 -28.32
CA CYS A 677 7.00 -13.98 -29.57
C CYS A 677 6.06 -13.91 -30.80
N PRO A 678 5.70 -12.70 -31.29
CA PRO A 678 6.01 -11.38 -30.70
C PRO A 678 4.93 -10.90 -29.71
N ILE A 679 5.26 -9.87 -28.93
CA ILE A 679 4.27 -9.04 -28.20
C ILE A 679 3.31 -8.37 -29.20
N HIS A 680 2.07 -8.12 -28.79
CA HIS A 680 1.01 -7.59 -29.66
C HIS A 680 -0.06 -6.84 -28.87
N VAL A 681 -0.96 -6.12 -29.55
CA VAL A 681 -1.96 -5.23 -28.94
C VAL A 681 -2.84 -5.97 -27.91
N GLY A 682 -3.29 -7.19 -28.21
CA GLY A 682 -4.08 -7.99 -27.26
C GLY A 682 -3.38 -8.31 -25.92
N HIS A 683 -2.04 -8.29 -25.87
CA HIS A 683 -1.31 -8.41 -24.60
C HIS A 683 -1.41 -7.12 -23.77
N LEU A 684 -1.31 -5.96 -24.42
CA LEU A 684 -1.44 -4.65 -23.77
C LEU A 684 -2.88 -4.44 -23.28
N GLU A 685 -3.87 -4.76 -24.10
CA GLU A 685 -5.30 -4.65 -23.75
C GLU A 685 -5.68 -5.54 -22.55
N MET A 686 -5.10 -6.74 -22.46
CA MET A 686 -5.29 -7.61 -21.29
C MET A 686 -4.81 -6.94 -20.00
N MET A 687 -3.64 -6.30 -20.02
CA MET A 687 -3.11 -5.59 -18.87
C MET A 687 -3.96 -4.36 -18.52
N GLU A 688 -4.44 -3.61 -19.52
CA GLU A 688 -5.35 -2.47 -19.31
C GLU A 688 -6.69 -2.90 -18.70
N GLU A 689 -7.28 -4.02 -19.15
CA GLU A 689 -8.53 -4.51 -18.57
C GLU A 689 -8.34 -5.00 -17.13
N ALA A 690 -7.21 -5.68 -16.85
CA ALA A 690 -6.87 -6.09 -15.49
C ALA A 690 -6.69 -4.87 -14.56
N LYS A 691 -6.02 -3.82 -15.04
CA LYS A 691 -5.88 -2.54 -14.30
C LYS A 691 -7.25 -1.95 -13.98
N ARG A 692 -8.13 -1.79 -14.97
CA ARG A 692 -9.50 -1.26 -14.75
C ARG A 692 -10.34 -2.11 -13.81
N ALA A 693 -10.17 -3.44 -13.85
CA ALA A 693 -10.89 -4.34 -12.95
C ALA A 693 -10.50 -4.11 -11.49
N LEU A 694 -9.19 -4.01 -11.19
CA LEU A 694 -8.71 -3.76 -9.83
C LEU A 694 -8.98 -2.33 -9.36
N GLU A 695 -8.87 -1.33 -10.24
CA GLU A 695 -9.19 0.07 -9.90
C GLU A 695 -10.67 0.22 -9.52
N ARG A 696 -11.59 -0.51 -10.20
CA ARG A 696 -13.02 -0.59 -9.82
C ARG A 696 -13.26 -1.28 -8.49
N GLN A 697 -12.35 -2.16 -8.06
CA GLN A 697 -12.39 -2.79 -6.73
C GLN A 697 -11.79 -1.88 -5.63
N GLY A 698 -11.44 -0.63 -5.95
CA GLY A 698 -10.89 0.30 -4.97
C GLY A 698 -9.39 0.14 -4.75
N LYS A 699 -8.65 -0.61 -5.58
CA LYS A 699 -7.19 -0.70 -5.51
C LYS A 699 -6.50 0.37 -6.35
N VAL A 700 -5.22 0.67 -6.06
CA VAL A 700 -4.39 1.62 -6.81
C VAL A 700 -3.29 0.86 -7.54
N VAL A 701 -3.37 0.83 -8.88
CA VAL A 701 -2.38 0.16 -9.73
C VAL A 701 -1.21 1.11 -9.95
N LEU A 702 -0.04 0.79 -9.38
CA LEU A 702 1.18 1.59 -9.49
C LEU A 702 1.95 1.34 -10.79
N GLY A 703 1.88 0.11 -11.32
CA GLY A 703 2.60 -0.30 -12.52
C GLY A 703 2.30 -1.73 -12.94
N GLY A 704 2.86 -2.14 -14.07
CA GLY A 704 2.71 -3.51 -14.58
C GLY A 704 3.95 -3.99 -15.33
N TYR A 705 4.36 -5.23 -15.11
CA TYR A 705 5.50 -5.85 -15.79
C TYR A 705 5.06 -6.90 -16.81
N PHE A 706 5.62 -6.79 -18.02
CA PHE A 706 5.77 -7.93 -18.92
C PHE A 706 7.07 -8.64 -18.58
N SER A 707 7.00 -9.92 -18.25
CA SER A 707 8.18 -10.76 -18.00
C SER A 707 8.26 -11.86 -19.05
N PRO A 708 9.01 -11.67 -20.14
CA PRO A 708 9.20 -12.71 -21.14
C PRO A 708 9.90 -13.95 -20.58
N ASP A 709 9.41 -15.13 -20.94
CA ASP A 709 9.98 -16.40 -20.47
C ASP A 709 11.34 -16.71 -21.10
N HIS A 710 12.04 -17.70 -20.55
CA HIS A 710 13.32 -18.21 -21.06
C HIS A 710 13.19 -18.81 -22.48
N ASP A 711 14.29 -18.80 -23.24
CA ASP A 711 14.32 -19.31 -24.62
C ASP A 711 13.97 -20.81 -24.71
N SER A 712 14.26 -21.62 -23.69
CA SER A 712 13.85 -23.03 -23.65
C SER A 712 12.32 -23.21 -23.73
N TYR A 713 11.55 -22.39 -23.00
CA TYR A 713 10.08 -22.41 -23.07
C TYR A 713 9.59 -21.93 -24.43
N VAL A 714 10.18 -20.85 -24.95
CA VAL A 714 9.78 -20.28 -26.23
C VAL A 714 10.04 -21.24 -27.38
N LEU A 715 11.18 -21.92 -27.39
CA LEU A 715 11.51 -22.94 -28.39
C LEU A 715 10.52 -24.11 -28.37
N LYS A 716 10.18 -24.64 -27.18
CA LYS A 716 9.17 -25.70 -27.02
C LYS A 716 7.81 -25.27 -27.59
N LYS A 717 7.42 -24.01 -27.40
CA LYS A 717 6.08 -23.50 -27.78
C LYS A 717 5.98 -22.93 -29.20
N CYS A 718 7.04 -22.32 -29.73
CA CYS A 718 7.04 -21.58 -30.99
C CYS A 718 7.88 -22.22 -32.11
N GLY A 719 8.74 -23.20 -31.81
CA GLY A 719 9.57 -23.91 -32.79
C GLY A 719 10.44 -22.96 -33.63
N ASN A 720 10.49 -23.18 -34.95
CA ASN A 720 11.25 -22.35 -35.90
C ASN A 720 10.76 -20.89 -35.99
N GLY A 721 9.62 -20.58 -35.37
CA GLY A 721 9.08 -19.23 -35.25
C GLY A 721 9.73 -18.37 -34.15
N SER A 722 10.63 -18.94 -33.35
CA SER A 722 11.13 -18.35 -32.11
C SER A 722 12.08 -17.17 -32.36
N LEU A 723 11.93 -16.15 -31.53
CA LEU A 723 12.87 -15.04 -31.38
C LEU A 723 13.70 -15.26 -30.12
N SER A 724 14.95 -14.83 -30.13
CA SER A 724 15.83 -14.92 -28.96
C SER A 724 15.34 -14.03 -27.81
N ALA A 725 15.75 -14.34 -26.58
CA ALA A 725 15.39 -13.57 -25.38
C ALA A 725 15.66 -12.07 -25.58
N ALA A 726 16.84 -11.72 -26.08
CA ALA A 726 17.22 -10.34 -26.33
C ALA A 726 16.31 -9.65 -27.36
N GLN A 727 15.95 -10.32 -28.47
CA GLN A 727 15.00 -9.81 -29.48
C GLN A 727 13.61 -9.57 -28.89
N ARG A 728 13.12 -10.49 -28.05
CA ARG A 728 11.80 -10.37 -27.41
C ARG A 728 11.76 -9.23 -26.40
N LEU A 729 12.82 -9.07 -25.61
CA LEU A 729 12.95 -7.96 -24.66
C LEU A 729 12.95 -6.60 -25.38
N ASP A 730 13.68 -6.45 -26.48
CA ASP A 730 13.65 -5.21 -27.29
C ASP A 730 12.24 -4.91 -27.83
N LEU A 731 11.53 -5.92 -28.36
CA LEU A 731 10.16 -5.74 -28.82
C LEU A 731 9.20 -5.37 -27.69
N CYS A 732 9.33 -6.00 -26.52
CA CYS A 732 8.55 -5.68 -25.32
C CYS A 732 8.81 -4.24 -24.84
N GLU A 733 10.06 -3.82 -24.76
CA GLU A 733 10.43 -2.46 -24.30
C GLU A 733 9.88 -1.39 -25.24
N ARG A 734 9.97 -1.62 -26.56
CA ARG A 734 9.37 -0.73 -27.56
C ARG A 734 7.85 -0.68 -27.44
N ALA A 735 7.20 -1.83 -27.24
CA ALA A 735 5.74 -1.91 -27.11
C ALA A 735 5.21 -1.15 -25.89
N VAL A 736 5.94 -1.11 -24.78
CA VAL A 736 5.54 -0.39 -23.56
C VAL A 736 6.08 1.04 -23.48
N HIS A 737 6.85 1.48 -24.47
CA HIS A 737 7.54 2.77 -24.45
C HIS A 737 6.60 3.96 -24.22
N HIS A 738 5.42 3.94 -24.84
CA HIS A 738 4.41 5.00 -24.74
C HIS A 738 3.46 4.86 -23.55
N SER A 739 3.49 3.72 -22.84
CA SER A 739 2.68 3.53 -21.63
C SER A 739 3.27 4.33 -20.47
N ASP A 740 2.42 4.93 -19.64
CA ASP A 740 2.81 5.61 -18.41
C ASP A 740 2.99 4.66 -17.21
N TRP A 741 2.59 3.38 -17.33
CA TRP A 741 2.58 2.44 -16.20
C TRP A 741 3.17 1.05 -16.51
N LEU A 742 3.30 0.66 -17.78
CA LEU A 742 3.84 -0.66 -18.18
C LEU A 742 5.36 -0.66 -18.34
N LEU A 743 6.00 -1.71 -17.87
CA LEU A 743 7.45 -1.93 -17.81
C LEU A 743 7.79 -3.34 -18.30
N VAL A 744 9.07 -3.63 -18.51
CA VAL A 744 9.56 -4.96 -18.90
C VAL A 744 10.52 -5.46 -17.84
N ASP A 745 10.37 -6.73 -17.47
CA ASP A 745 11.27 -7.43 -16.56
C ASP A 745 12.13 -8.44 -17.33
N HIS A 746 13.45 -8.39 -17.12
CA HIS A 746 14.43 -9.13 -17.91
C HIS A 746 14.84 -10.48 -17.28
N TRP A 747 14.42 -10.72 -16.03
CA TRP A 747 14.96 -11.81 -15.21
C TRP A 747 14.74 -13.19 -15.83
N ALA A 748 13.49 -13.55 -16.12
CA ALA A 748 13.15 -14.87 -16.64
C ALA A 748 13.70 -15.13 -18.05
N ALA A 749 13.94 -14.08 -18.84
CA ALA A 749 14.45 -14.20 -20.19
C ALA A 749 15.98 -14.40 -20.23
N ASN A 750 16.72 -13.71 -19.36
CA ASN A 750 18.17 -13.53 -19.50
C ASN A 750 19.00 -14.04 -18.30
N GLN A 751 18.39 -14.29 -17.14
CA GLN A 751 19.13 -14.45 -15.88
C GLN A 751 18.83 -15.78 -15.17
N VAL A 752 18.03 -16.64 -15.79
CA VAL A 752 17.74 -17.98 -15.31
C VAL A 752 18.27 -18.99 -16.31
N PRO A 753 18.76 -20.17 -15.87
CA PRO A 753 19.37 -21.16 -16.75
C PRO A 753 18.37 -21.94 -17.62
N THR A 754 17.08 -21.88 -17.27
CA THR A 754 16.01 -22.64 -17.94
C THR A 754 14.65 -21.98 -17.69
N ASP A 755 13.59 -22.55 -18.27
CA ASP A 755 12.22 -22.14 -18.00
C ASP A 755 11.80 -22.49 -16.57
N ILE A 756 11.23 -21.51 -15.87
CA ILE A 756 10.86 -21.59 -14.46
C ILE A 756 9.36 -21.36 -14.26
N ASN A 757 8.86 -21.79 -13.10
CA ASN A 757 7.47 -21.55 -12.72
C ASN A 757 7.15 -20.06 -12.61
N PHE A 758 5.99 -19.64 -13.09
CA PHE A 758 5.59 -18.22 -13.09
C PHE A 758 5.40 -17.66 -11.67
N THR A 759 5.12 -18.51 -10.68
CA THR A 759 5.05 -18.14 -9.26
C THR A 759 6.40 -17.62 -8.75
N ALA A 760 7.51 -18.21 -9.19
CA ALA A 760 8.86 -17.72 -8.86
C ALA A 760 9.11 -16.31 -9.42
N ILE A 761 8.57 -16.00 -10.61
CA ILE A 761 8.64 -14.66 -11.21
C ILE A 761 7.82 -13.66 -10.38
N VAL A 762 6.60 -14.03 -9.97
CA VAL A 762 5.74 -13.21 -9.09
C VAL A 762 6.44 -12.92 -7.76
N ASP A 763 7.03 -13.94 -7.13
CA ASP A 763 7.76 -13.80 -5.87
C ASP A 763 9.01 -12.93 -6.02
N LYS A 764 9.75 -13.08 -7.13
CA LYS A 764 10.91 -12.24 -7.43
C LYS A 764 10.52 -10.77 -7.59
N VAL A 765 9.47 -10.48 -8.36
CA VAL A 765 8.97 -9.11 -8.51
C VAL A 765 8.54 -8.54 -7.15
N ARG A 766 7.88 -9.34 -6.30
CA ARG A 766 7.52 -8.93 -4.94
C ARG A 766 8.76 -8.55 -4.11
N GLN A 767 9.81 -9.38 -4.15
CA GLN A 767 11.06 -9.11 -3.43
C GLN A 767 11.78 -7.85 -3.94
N GLN A 768 11.83 -7.64 -5.26
CA GLN A 768 12.42 -6.44 -5.87
C GLN A 768 11.67 -5.17 -5.45
N LEU A 769 10.33 -5.18 -5.51
CA LEU A 769 9.51 -4.05 -5.08
C LEU A 769 9.69 -3.77 -3.59
N ASN A 770 9.68 -4.82 -2.75
CA ASN A 770 9.87 -4.65 -1.31
C ASN A 770 11.24 -4.09 -0.93
N TYR A 771 12.28 -4.36 -1.74
CA TYR A 771 13.64 -3.91 -1.47
C TYR A 771 13.94 -2.50 -2.00
N HIS A 772 13.43 -2.16 -3.19
CA HIS A 772 13.74 -0.89 -3.86
C HIS A 772 12.69 0.20 -3.64
N ILE A 773 11.42 -0.17 -3.46
CA ILE A 773 10.34 0.81 -3.27
C ILE A 773 10.16 1.11 -1.79
N ARG A 774 10.43 2.36 -1.42
CA ARG A 774 10.35 2.87 -0.04
C ARG A 774 8.93 3.31 0.31
N SER A 775 8.03 2.32 0.38
CA SER A 775 6.63 2.47 0.78
C SER A 775 6.41 1.71 2.09
N HIS A 776 5.76 2.33 3.08
CA HIS A 776 5.28 1.66 4.28
C HIS A 776 4.17 0.65 3.94
N ARG A 777 3.26 1.01 3.03
CA ARG A 777 2.22 0.08 2.60
C ARG A 777 2.83 -1.05 1.76
N PRO A 778 2.41 -2.30 1.99
CA PRO A 778 2.82 -3.41 1.14
C PRO A 778 2.28 -3.22 -0.27
N ILE A 779 3.07 -3.62 -1.26
CA ILE A 779 2.67 -3.61 -2.67
C ILE A 779 2.30 -5.05 -3.05
N GLU A 780 1.02 -5.28 -3.29
CA GLU A 780 0.53 -6.57 -3.73
C GLU A 780 0.93 -6.81 -5.20
N VAL A 781 1.54 -7.96 -5.46
CA VAL A 781 1.86 -8.39 -6.83
C VAL A 781 0.75 -9.30 -7.33
N VAL A 782 0.01 -8.84 -8.34
CA VAL A 782 -1.14 -9.54 -8.91
C VAL A 782 -0.77 -10.14 -10.26
N TYR A 783 -0.92 -11.45 -10.40
CA TYR A 783 -0.66 -12.14 -11.65
C TYR A 783 -1.80 -11.94 -12.65
N VAL A 784 -1.47 -11.68 -13.92
CA VAL A 784 -2.46 -11.47 -14.98
C VAL A 784 -2.28 -12.51 -16.07
N CYS A 785 -3.36 -13.24 -16.38
CA CYS A 785 -3.38 -14.23 -17.45
C CYS A 785 -4.62 -14.14 -18.33
N GLY A 786 -4.50 -14.66 -19.55
CA GLY A 786 -5.64 -14.89 -20.43
C GLY A 786 -6.38 -16.19 -20.06
N SER A 787 -7.62 -16.33 -20.55
CA SER A 787 -8.44 -17.53 -20.35
C SER A 787 -7.82 -18.83 -20.85
N ASP A 788 -6.85 -18.76 -21.78
CA ASP A 788 -6.06 -19.89 -22.23
C ASP A 788 -5.25 -20.54 -21.09
N ASN A 789 -4.92 -19.77 -20.05
CA ASN A 789 -4.27 -20.23 -18.83
C ASN A 789 -5.18 -20.05 -17.60
N ALA A 790 -6.51 -20.07 -17.74
CA ALA A 790 -7.44 -19.80 -16.63
C ALA A 790 -7.16 -20.69 -15.41
N ARG A 791 -6.75 -21.94 -15.62
CA ARG A 791 -6.40 -22.90 -14.55
C ARG A 791 -5.24 -22.44 -13.67
N PHE A 792 -4.38 -21.52 -14.13
CA PHE A 792 -3.32 -20.95 -13.30
C PHE A 792 -3.86 -20.19 -12.09
N ALA A 793 -5.11 -19.72 -12.15
CA ALA A 793 -5.81 -19.15 -11.01
C ALA A 793 -5.86 -20.11 -9.79
N LEU A 794 -5.83 -21.44 -10.02
CA LEU A 794 -5.78 -22.43 -8.96
C LEU A 794 -4.53 -22.31 -8.08
N SER A 795 -3.43 -21.75 -8.57
CA SER A 795 -2.22 -21.53 -7.75
C SER A 795 -2.44 -20.47 -6.66
N PHE A 796 -3.40 -19.57 -6.86
CA PHE A 796 -3.66 -18.42 -5.97
C PHE A 796 -4.82 -18.66 -4.99
N VAL A 797 -5.35 -19.89 -4.89
CA VAL A 797 -6.49 -20.16 -4.00
C VAL A 797 -6.14 -19.99 -2.52
N GLY A 798 -4.87 -20.19 -2.15
CA GLY A 798 -4.40 -20.08 -0.76
C GLY A 798 -3.50 -18.86 -0.47
N ARG A 799 -2.86 -18.27 -1.49
CA ARG A 799 -1.90 -17.16 -1.34
C ARG A 799 -1.72 -16.38 -2.65
N GLY A 800 -1.56 -15.06 -2.55
CA GLY A 800 -1.39 -14.18 -3.70
C GLY A 800 -2.69 -13.97 -4.49
N SER A 801 -2.63 -13.17 -5.54
CA SER A 801 -3.82 -12.75 -6.30
C SER A 801 -3.64 -12.88 -7.79
N CYS A 802 -4.75 -13.10 -8.49
CA CYS A 802 -4.79 -13.32 -9.93
C CYS A 802 -5.97 -12.60 -10.59
N VAL A 803 -5.73 -12.05 -11.78
CA VAL A 803 -6.77 -11.56 -12.69
C VAL A 803 -6.73 -12.37 -13.98
N CYS A 804 -7.82 -13.07 -14.26
CA CYS A 804 -8.01 -13.83 -15.50
C CYS A 804 -8.93 -13.08 -16.46
N ILE A 805 -8.44 -12.76 -17.66
CA ILE A 805 -9.19 -12.04 -18.70
C ILE A 805 -9.70 -13.01 -19.77
N LEU A 806 -10.99 -12.93 -20.11
CA LEU A 806 -11.56 -13.76 -21.17
C LEU A 806 -10.97 -13.40 -22.55
N ARG A 807 -10.46 -14.41 -23.23
CA ARG A 807 -10.00 -14.39 -24.62
C ARG A 807 -10.81 -15.35 -25.49
N PRO A 808 -11.01 -15.02 -26.78
CA PRO A 808 -11.75 -15.88 -27.70
C PRO A 808 -11.14 -17.27 -27.86
N GLY A 809 -11.96 -18.32 -27.80
CA GLY A 809 -11.55 -19.72 -28.01
C GLY A 809 -11.08 -20.44 -26.73
N SER A 810 -11.38 -19.90 -25.55
CA SER A 810 -11.09 -20.51 -24.25
C SER A 810 -12.20 -20.26 -23.23
N GLU A 811 -13.42 -20.04 -23.72
CA GLU A 811 -14.63 -19.78 -22.93
C GLU A 811 -14.96 -20.94 -21.99
N ASP A 812 -14.81 -22.18 -22.47
CA ASP A 812 -15.13 -23.38 -21.69
C ASP A 812 -14.22 -23.50 -20.47
N VAL A 813 -12.89 -23.45 -20.68
CA VAL A 813 -11.91 -23.53 -19.59
C VAL A 813 -12.04 -22.35 -18.63
N PHE A 814 -12.35 -21.15 -19.15
CA PHE A 814 -12.61 -19.97 -18.33
C PHE A 814 -13.82 -20.18 -17.41
N ASN A 815 -14.95 -20.62 -17.97
CA ASN A 815 -16.18 -20.81 -17.21
C ASN A 815 -16.07 -21.98 -16.24
N GLU A 816 -15.45 -23.09 -16.65
CA GLU A 816 -15.15 -24.26 -15.80
C GLU A 816 -14.31 -23.83 -14.59
N THR A 817 -13.20 -23.13 -14.84
CA THR A 817 -12.28 -22.71 -13.76
C THR A 817 -12.92 -21.66 -12.86
N ARG A 818 -13.64 -20.68 -13.42
CA ARG A 818 -14.38 -19.67 -12.65
C ARG A 818 -15.44 -20.29 -11.74
N ALA A 819 -16.06 -21.38 -12.18
CA ALA A 819 -17.07 -22.10 -11.40
C ALA A 819 -16.48 -23.05 -10.35
N HIS A 820 -15.16 -23.28 -10.36
CA HIS A 820 -14.49 -24.18 -9.42
C HIS A 820 -14.77 -23.76 -7.96
N PRO A 821 -15.10 -24.69 -7.04
CA PRO A 821 -15.49 -24.35 -5.66
C PRO A 821 -14.45 -23.51 -4.90
N ALA A 822 -13.16 -23.80 -5.09
CA ALA A 822 -12.06 -23.05 -4.47
C ALA A 822 -11.83 -21.64 -5.07
N ILE A 823 -12.47 -21.32 -6.21
CA ILE A 823 -12.28 -20.06 -6.95
C ILE A 823 -13.51 -19.17 -6.88
N ARG A 824 -14.72 -19.71 -7.04
CA ARG A 824 -15.97 -18.95 -7.25
C ARG A 824 -16.23 -17.84 -6.22
N ARG A 825 -15.66 -17.95 -5.01
CA ARG A 825 -15.78 -16.97 -3.91
C ARG A 825 -14.44 -16.48 -3.38
N ASN A 826 -13.35 -16.72 -4.09
CA ASN A 826 -12.05 -16.32 -3.60
C ASN A 826 -11.82 -14.83 -3.90
N PRO A 827 -11.72 -13.94 -2.88
CA PRO A 827 -11.55 -12.51 -3.10
C PRO A 827 -10.22 -12.15 -3.79
N ARG A 828 -9.25 -13.06 -3.77
CA ARG A 828 -7.93 -12.90 -4.40
C ARG A 828 -7.95 -13.13 -5.90
N ILE A 829 -9.04 -13.69 -6.44
CA ILE A 829 -9.11 -14.15 -7.83
C ILE A 829 -10.25 -13.45 -8.56
N THR A 830 -9.90 -12.63 -9.55
CA THR A 830 -10.87 -11.89 -10.36
C THR A 830 -10.96 -12.45 -11.78
N PHE A 831 -12.16 -12.86 -12.20
CA PHE A 831 -12.43 -13.26 -13.58
C PHE A 831 -13.17 -12.13 -14.31
N CYS A 832 -12.60 -11.62 -15.41
CA CYS A 832 -13.20 -10.57 -16.22
C CYS A 832 -13.86 -11.19 -17.47
N PRO A 833 -15.21 -11.27 -17.52
CA PRO A 833 -15.92 -11.93 -18.62
C PRO A 833 -16.06 -11.05 -19.87
N ASN A 834 -15.74 -9.75 -19.77
CA ASN A 834 -15.81 -8.84 -20.91
C ASN A 834 -14.63 -9.15 -21.85
N ALA A 835 -14.94 -9.55 -23.08
CA ALA A 835 -13.93 -9.95 -24.05
C ALA A 835 -13.11 -8.74 -24.53
N THR A 836 -11.79 -8.82 -24.39
CA THR A 836 -10.83 -7.96 -25.13
C THR A 836 -10.70 -8.41 -26.60
N PRO A 837 -10.43 -7.51 -27.57
CA PRO A 837 -10.48 -7.81 -29.00
C PRO A 837 -9.42 -8.80 -29.54
N ARG A 838 -9.66 -9.20 -30.80
CA ARG A 838 -9.16 -10.39 -31.52
C ARG A 838 -7.74 -10.27 -32.07
N SER A 839 -6.71 -10.57 -31.28
CA SER A 839 -5.35 -10.69 -31.82
C SER A 839 -4.56 -11.79 -31.13
N ALA A 840 -4.23 -12.85 -31.88
CA ALA A 840 -3.40 -13.96 -31.41
C ALA A 840 -2.04 -13.93 -32.10
N SER A 841 -0.96 -14.22 -31.36
CA SER A 841 0.41 -14.22 -31.91
C SER A 841 0.57 -15.17 -33.09
N ARG A 842 -0.24 -16.25 -33.17
CA ARG A 842 -0.27 -17.17 -34.32
C ARG A 842 -0.68 -16.48 -35.63
N LEU A 843 -1.61 -15.51 -35.59
CA LEU A 843 -2.04 -14.77 -36.78
C LEU A 843 -0.94 -13.84 -37.29
N ILE A 844 -0.18 -13.24 -36.37
CA ILE A 844 0.96 -12.35 -36.70
C ILE A 844 2.10 -13.15 -37.32
N ARG A 845 2.43 -14.33 -36.77
CA ARG A 845 3.43 -15.24 -37.35
C ARG A 845 3.05 -15.72 -38.75
N ASN A 846 1.75 -15.73 -39.08
CA ASN A 846 1.22 -16.06 -40.40
C ASN A 846 1.04 -14.84 -41.32
N GLY A 847 1.59 -13.66 -40.97
CA GLY A 847 1.67 -12.49 -41.84
C GLY A 847 0.64 -11.39 -41.59
N LYS A 848 -0.25 -11.53 -40.59
CA LYS A 848 -1.22 -10.48 -40.23
C LYS A 848 -0.62 -9.49 -39.22
N LEU A 849 0.08 -8.47 -39.72
CA LEU A 849 0.88 -7.54 -38.91
C LEU A 849 0.06 -6.44 -38.22
N ASP A 850 -1.20 -6.22 -38.60
CA ASP A 850 -2.06 -5.14 -38.08
C ASP A 850 -2.28 -5.20 -36.55
N ALA A 851 -1.95 -6.32 -35.92
CA ALA A 851 -2.07 -6.56 -34.49
C ALA A 851 -0.80 -6.20 -33.69
N LEU A 852 0.29 -5.80 -34.36
CA LEU A 852 1.51 -5.33 -33.71
C LEU A 852 1.37 -3.86 -33.28
N PRO A 853 1.82 -3.49 -32.07
CA PRO A 853 1.95 -2.10 -31.66
C PRO A 853 2.66 -1.22 -32.69
N GLU A 854 2.35 0.08 -32.69
CA GLU A 854 2.98 1.05 -33.57
C GLU A 854 4.51 1.03 -33.40
N GLY A 855 5.26 1.09 -34.50
CA GLY A 855 6.74 1.17 -34.49
C GLY A 855 7.49 -0.15 -34.21
N ILE A 856 6.81 -1.28 -33.97
CA ILE A 856 7.50 -2.57 -33.72
C ILE A 856 7.56 -3.49 -34.95
N GLY A 857 6.67 -3.30 -35.93
CA GLY A 857 6.53 -4.19 -37.09
C GLY A 857 7.81 -4.37 -37.91
N GLU A 858 8.54 -3.27 -38.16
CA GLU A 858 9.79 -3.30 -38.91
C GLU A 858 10.88 -4.12 -38.21
N ASN A 859 11.04 -3.92 -36.89
CA ASN A 859 12.01 -4.65 -36.08
C ASN A 859 11.67 -6.15 -36.01
N TYR A 860 10.39 -6.48 -35.83
CA TYR A 860 9.93 -7.87 -35.86
C TYR A 860 10.24 -8.55 -37.19
N LEU A 861 9.92 -7.91 -38.33
CA LEU A 861 10.23 -8.43 -39.66
C LEU A 861 11.74 -8.57 -39.90
N ARG A 862 12.53 -7.61 -39.40
CA ARG A 862 13.99 -7.67 -39.45
C ARG A 862 14.54 -8.88 -38.68
N PHE A 863 14.11 -9.09 -37.44
CA PHE A 863 14.54 -10.24 -36.64
C PHE A 863 14.13 -11.56 -37.26
N ARG A 864 12.93 -11.65 -37.83
CA ARG A 864 12.47 -12.82 -38.61
C ARG A 864 13.39 -13.12 -39.79
N LYS A 865 13.72 -12.11 -40.62
CA LYS A 865 14.63 -12.29 -41.77
C LYS A 865 16.03 -12.75 -41.35
N ILE A 866 16.53 -12.23 -40.23
CA ILE A 866 17.82 -12.63 -39.65
C ILE A 866 17.77 -14.11 -39.21
N ASN A 867 16.72 -14.51 -38.48
CA ASN A 867 16.59 -15.87 -37.97
C ASN A 867 16.30 -16.90 -39.09
N ASP A 868 15.60 -16.49 -40.15
CA ASP A 868 15.35 -17.31 -41.34
C ASP A 868 16.58 -17.39 -42.27
N GLY A 869 17.70 -16.72 -41.95
CA GLY A 869 18.94 -16.75 -42.73
C GLY A 869 18.89 -16.00 -44.07
N ILE A 870 17.83 -15.21 -44.31
CA ILE A 870 17.54 -14.53 -45.59
C ILE A 870 18.38 -13.26 -45.77
N GLN A 871 18.84 -12.65 -44.67
CA GLN A 871 19.63 -11.42 -44.70
C GLN A 871 21.14 -11.71 -44.53
N ARG A 872 21.79 -12.17 -45.61
CA ARG A 872 23.25 -12.16 -45.76
C ARG A 872 23.62 -11.21 -46.91
N SER A 873 23.84 -9.92 -46.60
CA SER A 873 24.33 -8.95 -47.60
C SER A 873 25.81 -9.21 -47.87
N ALA A 874 26.17 -9.30 -49.15
CA ALA A 874 27.55 -9.49 -49.62
C ALA A 874 28.39 -8.20 -49.68
N ASP A 875 27.79 -7.04 -49.41
CA ASP A 875 28.48 -5.77 -49.21
C ASP A 875 28.00 -5.15 -47.90
N THR A 876 28.87 -5.14 -46.89
CA THR A 876 28.62 -4.40 -45.66
C THR A 876 29.60 -3.22 -45.58
N PRO A 877 29.12 -1.99 -45.36
CA PRO A 877 29.99 -0.83 -45.38
C PRO A 877 30.99 -0.89 -44.23
N LEU A 878 32.23 -0.45 -44.49
CA LEU A 878 33.20 -0.17 -43.44
C LEU A 878 32.70 1.02 -42.61
N VAL A 879 32.68 0.89 -41.30
CA VAL A 879 32.29 1.96 -40.35
C VAL A 879 33.37 2.15 -39.28
N ASN A 880 33.51 3.36 -38.76
CA ASN A 880 34.46 3.65 -37.67
C ASN A 880 33.75 3.65 -36.31
N PHE A 881 34.31 2.95 -35.32
CA PHE A 881 33.88 3.01 -33.93
C PHE A 881 34.97 3.70 -33.12
N TYR A 882 34.68 4.91 -32.63
CA TYR A 882 35.67 5.73 -31.96
C TYR A 882 35.65 5.48 -30.44
N MET A 883 36.82 5.28 -29.85
CA MET A 883 36.98 5.11 -28.40
C MET A 883 37.91 6.19 -27.86
N ARG A 884 37.42 6.99 -26.93
CA ARG A 884 38.20 8.03 -26.27
C ARG A 884 39.02 7.41 -25.14
N MET A 885 40.31 7.69 -25.17
CA MET A 885 41.28 7.24 -24.18
C MET A 885 41.62 8.45 -23.30
N GLU A 886 40.90 8.60 -22.18
CA GLU A 886 41.05 9.75 -21.28
C GLU A 886 42.36 9.74 -20.47
N GLY A 887 43.08 8.62 -20.53
CA GLY A 887 44.35 8.41 -19.84
C GLY A 887 44.24 8.65 -18.34
N ASN A 888 45.30 9.20 -17.75
CA ASN A 888 45.41 9.38 -16.31
C ASN A 888 44.27 10.21 -15.70
N TRP A 889 43.63 11.10 -16.47
CA TRP A 889 42.54 11.95 -16.00
C TRP A 889 41.37 11.15 -15.42
N ALA A 890 41.06 9.97 -15.99
CA ALA A 890 39.93 9.14 -15.56
C ALA A 890 40.11 8.55 -14.14
N VAL A 891 41.36 8.31 -13.74
CA VAL A 891 41.72 7.61 -12.49
C VAL A 891 42.61 8.44 -11.57
N GLU A 892 42.83 9.72 -11.89
CA GLU A 892 43.67 10.64 -11.13
C GLU A 892 43.26 10.75 -9.65
N HIS A 893 41.96 10.78 -9.37
CA HIS A 893 41.43 10.83 -8.00
C HIS A 893 41.82 9.58 -7.20
N LEU A 894 41.83 8.39 -7.83
CA LEU A 894 42.29 7.16 -7.18
C LEU A 894 43.81 7.22 -6.97
N ALA A 895 44.57 7.63 -7.99
CA ALA A 895 46.02 7.78 -7.91
C ALA A 895 46.50 8.80 -6.86
N SER A 896 45.62 9.73 -6.44
CA SER A 896 45.89 10.72 -5.40
C SER A 896 45.71 10.21 -3.95
N LEU A 897 45.17 9.00 -3.77
CA LEU A 897 45.00 8.40 -2.45
C LEU A 897 46.38 8.03 -1.87
N LEU A 898 46.63 8.40 -0.61
CA LEU A 898 47.92 8.19 0.07
C LEU A 898 48.33 6.70 0.16
N SER A 899 47.37 5.79 0.04
CA SER A 899 47.55 4.36 0.18
C SER A 899 47.98 3.64 -1.10
N VAL A 900 48.02 4.30 -2.26
CA VAL A 900 48.28 3.67 -3.57
C VAL A 900 49.48 4.25 -4.29
N ASP A 901 50.14 3.40 -5.08
CA ASP A 901 51.15 3.81 -6.05
C ASP A 901 50.47 4.29 -7.34
N ALA A 902 50.53 5.59 -7.60
CA ALA A 902 49.95 6.22 -8.78
C ALA A 902 50.38 5.53 -10.10
N SER A 903 51.63 5.03 -10.19
CA SER A 903 52.12 4.36 -11.40
C SER A 903 51.45 3.01 -11.65
N GLN A 904 50.98 2.34 -10.60
CA GLN A 904 50.22 1.09 -10.70
C GLN A 904 48.78 1.36 -11.12
N VAL A 905 48.14 2.40 -10.57
CA VAL A 905 46.79 2.83 -10.98
C VAL A 905 46.75 3.17 -12.48
N TYR A 906 47.73 3.95 -12.97
CA TYR A 906 47.79 4.33 -14.38
C TYR A 906 48.03 3.13 -15.31
N ARG A 907 48.95 2.22 -14.95
CA ARG A 907 49.17 0.98 -15.71
C ARG A 907 47.95 0.07 -15.71
N ALA A 908 47.30 -0.10 -14.57
CA ALA A 908 46.07 -0.90 -14.47
C ALA A 908 44.96 -0.32 -15.36
N TYR A 909 44.84 1.00 -15.45
CA TYR A 909 43.87 1.66 -16.33
C TYR A 909 44.19 1.45 -17.82
N GLU A 910 45.46 1.56 -18.21
CA GLU A 910 45.90 1.27 -19.57
C GLU A 910 45.57 -0.19 -19.97
N GLU A 911 45.89 -1.15 -19.10
CA GLU A 911 45.51 -2.56 -19.30
C GLU A 911 44.00 -2.78 -19.39
N PHE A 912 43.21 -2.05 -18.59
CA PHE A 912 41.75 -2.09 -18.66
C PHE A 912 41.25 -1.63 -20.02
N CYS A 913 41.74 -0.48 -20.51
CA CYS A 913 41.35 0.07 -21.81
C CYS A 913 41.75 -0.85 -22.97
N GLU A 914 42.97 -1.42 -22.95
CA GLU A 914 43.37 -2.42 -23.94
C GLU A 914 42.47 -3.67 -23.91
N GLY A 915 42.11 -4.13 -22.71
CA GLY A 915 41.19 -5.24 -22.53
C GLY A 915 39.79 -4.95 -23.07
N LEU A 916 39.32 -3.71 -22.91
CA LEU A 916 38.03 -3.25 -23.41
C LEU A 916 38.03 -3.18 -24.95
N VAL A 917 39.08 -2.61 -25.56
CA VAL A 917 39.27 -2.58 -27.02
C VAL A 917 39.22 -4.01 -27.59
N LYS A 918 40.00 -4.94 -27.03
CA LYS A 918 39.99 -6.36 -27.45
C LYS A 918 38.62 -7.03 -27.28
N THR A 919 37.82 -6.56 -26.32
CA THR A 919 36.46 -7.06 -26.12
C THR A 919 35.52 -6.59 -27.24
N PHE A 920 35.63 -5.32 -27.65
CA PHE A 920 34.89 -4.79 -28.80
C PHE A 920 35.34 -5.38 -30.15
N GLU A 921 36.64 -5.57 -30.37
CA GLU A 921 37.17 -6.21 -31.59
C GLU A 921 36.54 -7.60 -31.78
N LYS A 922 36.63 -8.45 -30.75
CA LYS A 922 36.05 -9.81 -30.77
C LYS A 922 34.53 -9.78 -30.97
N LEU A 923 33.85 -8.82 -30.35
CA LEU A 923 32.41 -8.64 -30.46
C LEU A 923 32.00 -8.33 -31.92
N PHE A 924 32.64 -7.33 -32.53
CA PHE A 924 32.32 -6.91 -33.90
C PHE A 924 32.73 -7.95 -34.94
N ASP A 925 33.88 -8.61 -34.77
CA ASP A 925 34.32 -9.70 -35.65
C ASP A 925 33.34 -10.88 -35.63
N LYS A 926 32.93 -11.31 -34.42
CA LYS A 926 31.93 -12.37 -34.24
C LYS A 926 30.61 -12.00 -34.91
N TYR A 927 30.17 -10.75 -34.78
CA TYR A 927 28.90 -10.29 -35.34
C TYR A 927 28.95 -10.12 -36.87
N HIS A 928 30.07 -9.64 -37.41
CA HIS A 928 30.29 -9.56 -38.86
C HIS A 928 30.25 -10.96 -39.50
N THR A 929 31.06 -11.88 -38.98
CA THR A 929 31.23 -13.24 -39.51
C THR A 929 29.98 -14.13 -39.36
N SER A 930 29.25 -14.03 -38.24
CA SER A 930 28.10 -14.92 -37.97
C SER A 930 26.74 -14.37 -38.45
N ARG A 931 26.57 -13.04 -38.51
CA ARG A 931 25.26 -12.39 -38.69
C ARG A 931 25.24 -11.33 -39.80
N GLY A 932 26.36 -11.06 -40.49
CA GLY A 932 26.43 -10.10 -41.59
C GLY A 932 26.33 -8.63 -41.15
N GLY A 933 26.83 -8.30 -39.96
CA GLY A 933 26.99 -6.91 -39.51
C GLY A 933 28.05 -6.13 -40.31
N PRO A 934 28.14 -4.79 -40.16
CA PRO A 934 29.18 -3.99 -40.83
C PRO A 934 30.59 -4.40 -40.39
N THR A 935 31.56 -4.19 -41.27
CA THR A 935 32.97 -4.26 -40.87
C THR A 935 33.26 -3.03 -40.01
N VAL A 936 33.67 -3.24 -38.76
CA VAL A 936 33.91 -2.15 -37.81
C VAL A 936 35.41 -1.94 -37.63
N ARG A 937 35.89 -0.72 -37.84
CA ARG A 937 37.26 -0.31 -37.51
C ARG A 937 37.24 0.50 -36.22
N ILE A 938 37.92 0.01 -35.19
CA ILE A 938 38.07 0.75 -33.94
C ILE A 938 39.17 1.80 -34.11
N VAL A 939 38.87 3.04 -33.73
CA VAL A 939 39.80 4.17 -33.80
C VAL A 939 39.94 4.77 -32.40
N LEU A 940 41.16 4.76 -31.86
CA LEU A 940 41.46 5.29 -30.53
C LEU A 940 41.75 6.79 -30.63
N LEU A 941 41.16 7.57 -29.73
CA LEU A 941 41.36 9.03 -29.65
C LEU A 941 42.05 9.38 -28.34
N CYS A 942 43.31 9.81 -28.39
CA CYS A 942 44.05 10.24 -27.21
C CYS A 942 43.53 11.60 -26.70
N LEU A 943 43.43 11.76 -25.38
CA LEU A 943 42.96 13.00 -24.77
C LEU A 943 43.86 14.21 -25.09
N ASP A 944 45.18 14.03 -25.16
CA ASP A 944 46.10 15.14 -25.42
C ASP A 944 45.98 15.68 -26.85
N GLU A 945 45.71 14.80 -27.82
CA GLU A 945 45.40 15.18 -29.19
C GLU A 945 44.08 15.95 -29.27
N GLN A 946 43.06 15.50 -28.53
CA GLN A 946 41.77 16.17 -28.43
C GLN A 946 41.89 17.55 -27.78
N ARG A 947 42.70 17.70 -26.72
CA ARG A 947 42.98 19.00 -26.09
C ARG A 947 43.73 19.94 -27.01
N SER A 948 44.65 19.40 -27.81
CA SER A 948 45.38 20.18 -28.82
C SER A 948 44.43 20.67 -29.91
N LEU A 949 43.55 19.79 -30.41
CA LEU A 949 42.52 20.15 -31.39
C LEU A 949 41.51 21.17 -30.82
N PHE A 950 41.07 20.98 -29.57
CA PHE A 950 40.20 21.92 -28.87
C PHE A 950 40.79 23.34 -28.82
N ARG A 951 42.08 23.47 -28.49
CA ARG A 951 42.79 24.77 -28.48
C ARG A 951 42.85 25.40 -29.86
N VAL A 952 43.04 24.60 -30.91
CA VAL A 952 43.06 25.09 -32.30
C VAL A 952 41.67 25.55 -32.75
N LEU A 953 40.62 24.78 -32.43
CA LEU A 953 39.24 25.08 -32.82
C LEU A 953 38.62 26.23 -32.03
N GLY A 954 39.09 26.47 -30.81
CA GLY A 954 38.57 27.50 -29.91
C GLY A 954 39.05 28.93 -30.20
N GLU A 955 40.15 29.11 -30.96
CA GLU A 955 40.83 30.41 -31.14
C GLU A 955 41.16 31.10 -29.78
N GLU A 956 41.33 32.42 -29.72
CA GLU A 956 41.39 33.20 -28.45
C GLU A 956 39.98 33.49 -27.86
N SER A 957 38.95 32.77 -28.31
CA SER A 957 37.55 33.03 -27.93
C SER A 957 37.19 32.46 -26.56
N ALA A 958 36.17 33.03 -25.91
CA ALA A 958 35.63 32.48 -24.66
C ALA A 958 34.78 31.23 -24.95
N ILE A 959 35.07 30.12 -24.25
CA ILE A 959 34.43 28.81 -24.52
C ILE A 959 33.57 28.39 -23.34
N LEU A 960 32.34 27.95 -23.63
CA LEU A 960 31.46 27.19 -22.75
C LEU A 960 31.57 25.71 -23.13
N SER A 961 32.22 24.90 -22.30
CA SER A 961 32.35 23.46 -22.57
C SER A 961 31.32 22.64 -21.80
N LEU A 962 30.81 21.58 -22.45
CA LEU A 962 29.95 20.56 -21.86
C LEU A 962 30.75 19.32 -21.41
N ASP A 963 31.96 19.14 -21.94
CA ASP A 963 32.83 18.00 -21.68
C ASP A 963 33.74 18.24 -20.46
N PRO A 964 33.72 17.38 -19.43
CA PRO A 964 34.59 17.52 -18.25
C PRO A 964 36.10 17.39 -18.54
N CYS A 965 36.50 16.80 -19.67
CA CYS A 965 37.90 16.55 -20.02
C CYS A 965 38.63 17.76 -20.65
N LEU A 966 37.88 18.75 -21.13
CA LEU A 966 38.40 19.83 -21.97
C LEU A 966 38.60 21.13 -21.16
N PRO A 967 39.79 21.75 -21.22
CA PRO A 967 40.08 22.96 -20.46
C PRO A 967 39.39 24.18 -21.11
N SER A 968 38.36 24.74 -20.48
CA SER A 968 37.58 25.86 -21.04
C SER A 968 37.58 27.11 -20.14
N SER A 969 36.94 28.19 -20.61
CA SER A 969 36.78 29.41 -19.81
C SER A 969 35.75 29.23 -18.68
N LEU A 970 34.69 28.46 -18.95
CA LEU A 970 33.58 28.13 -18.04
C LEU A 970 32.97 26.80 -18.51
N ASN A 971 32.71 25.88 -17.57
CA ASN A 971 32.05 24.61 -17.87
C ASN A 971 30.57 24.67 -17.48
N ILE A 972 29.69 24.09 -18.31
CA ILE A 972 28.32 23.79 -17.92
C ILE A 972 28.26 22.30 -17.60
N GLU A 973 28.22 22.00 -16.31
CA GLU A 973 28.22 20.64 -15.78
C GLU A 973 26.81 20.06 -15.82
N ILE A 974 26.41 19.68 -17.03
CA ILE A 974 25.12 19.07 -17.34
C ILE A 974 25.29 17.58 -17.61
N SER A 975 24.28 16.78 -17.28
CA SER A 975 24.24 15.36 -17.59
C SER A 975 22.83 14.94 -18.01
N ARG A 976 22.77 13.95 -18.92
CA ARG A 976 21.53 13.25 -19.22
C ARG A 976 21.26 12.25 -18.10
N CYS A 977 20.13 12.39 -17.44
CA CYS A 977 19.65 11.45 -16.44
C CYS A 977 18.73 10.42 -17.09
N SER A 978 18.87 9.15 -16.70
CA SER A 978 18.03 8.05 -17.16
C SER A 978 17.60 7.16 -15.99
N GLU A 979 16.65 6.29 -16.24
CA GLU A 979 16.33 5.21 -15.31
C GLU A 979 17.27 4.03 -15.52
N PRO A 980 17.53 3.23 -14.48
CA PRO A 980 18.20 1.95 -14.63
C PRO A 980 17.55 1.08 -15.69
N LEU A 981 18.35 0.44 -16.55
CA LEU A 981 17.90 -0.38 -17.68
C LEU A 981 16.98 0.34 -18.70
N GLY A 982 16.75 1.65 -18.55
CA GLY A 982 15.80 2.40 -19.37
C GLY A 982 16.29 2.62 -20.80
N ALA A 983 15.40 2.40 -21.77
CA ALA A 983 15.62 2.69 -23.19
C ALA A 983 15.37 4.17 -23.58
N SER A 984 15.08 5.05 -22.60
CA SER A 984 14.35 6.31 -22.82
C SER A 984 14.99 7.27 -23.85
N ASN A 985 14.17 7.66 -24.84
CA ASN A 985 14.41 8.78 -25.75
C ASN A 985 14.14 10.16 -25.12
N ARG A 986 13.52 10.21 -23.93
CA ARG A 986 13.29 11.43 -23.14
C ARG A 986 14.31 11.45 -22.00
N SER A 987 15.47 12.03 -22.27
CA SER A 987 16.46 12.30 -21.23
C SER A 987 16.02 13.52 -20.42
N GLU A 988 15.89 13.36 -19.11
CA GLU A 988 15.89 14.49 -18.19
C GLU A 988 17.32 15.09 -18.18
N TYR A 989 17.44 16.41 -18.09
CA TYR A 989 18.73 17.09 -17.96
C TYR A 989 18.89 17.56 -16.52
N VAL A 990 19.97 17.10 -15.88
CA VAL A 990 20.28 17.42 -14.49
C VAL A 990 21.66 18.05 -14.40
N ALA A 991 21.92 18.77 -13.31
CA ALA A 991 23.29 19.10 -12.94
C ALA A 991 24.06 17.80 -12.73
N ARG A 992 25.31 17.78 -13.18
CA ARG A 992 26.24 16.68 -12.90
C ARG A 992 26.29 16.43 -11.38
N PRO A 993 26.26 15.16 -10.92
CA PRO A 993 26.33 14.87 -9.49
C PRO A 993 27.56 15.55 -8.84
N GLY A 994 27.31 16.34 -7.80
CA GLY A 994 28.35 17.12 -7.11
C GLY A 994 28.55 18.55 -7.61
N ALA A 995 27.97 18.92 -8.76
CA ALA A 995 27.98 20.29 -9.26
C ALA A 995 26.85 21.14 -8.67
N ASP A 996 26.99 22.46 -8.75
CA ASP A 996 25.92 23.39 -8.39
C ASP A 996 24.67 23.16 -9.26
N PRO A 997 23.45 23.50 -8.79
CA PRO A 997 22.24 23.45 -9.62
C PRO A 997 22.43 24.18 -10.95
N LEU A 998 21.85 23.68 -12.04
CA LEU A 998 22.03 24.25 -13.38
C LEU A 998 21.71 25.74 -13.41
N GLU A 999 20.69 26.20 -12.68
CA GLU A 999 20.33 27.62 -12.59
C GLU A 999 21.47 28.47 -12.02
N VAL A 1000 22.13 28.00 -10.95
CA VAL A 1000 23.29 28.65 -10.34
C VAL A 1000 24.49 28.65 -11.28
N GLN A 1001 24.73 27.55 -11.99
CA GLN A 1001 25.79 27.50 -13.00
C GLN A 1001 25.54 28.52 -14.12
N LEU A 1002 24.30 28.61 -14.60
CA LEU A 1002 23.89 29.53 -15.67
C LEU A 1002 23.91 30.99 -15.23
N ASP A 1003 23.68 31.31 -13.95
CA ASP A 1003 23.75 32.67 -13.41
C ASP A 1003 25.18 33.22 -13.36
N ARG A 1004 26.17 32.33 -13.26
CA ARG A 1004 27.60 32.69 -13.27
C ARG A 1004 28.14 32.99 -14.67
N ILE A 1005 27.36 32.72 -15.72
CA ILE A 1005 27.79 32.96 -17.10
C ILE A 1005 27.66 34.47 -17.38
N PRO A 1006 28.77 35.19 -17.64
CA PRO A 1006 28.71 36.62 -17.93
C PRO A 1006 27.98 36.86 -19.26
N ASN A 1007 27.25 37.98 -19.36
CA ASN A 1007 26.55 38.34 -20.58
C ASN A 1007 27.53 38.85 -21.66
N ARG A 1008 28.15 37.91 -22.39
CA ARG A 1008 29.04 38.16 -23.54
C ARG A 1008 28.90 37.04 -24.59
N SER A 1009 29.69 37.12 -25.65
CA SER A 1009 29.79 36.08 -26.68
C SER A 1009 30.59 34.87 -26.19
N PHE A 1010 30.10 33.67 -26.50
CA PHE A 1010 30.78 32.39 -26.26
C PHE A 1010 30.67 31.45 -27.46
N ILE A 1011 31.64 30.57 -27.60
CA ILE A 1011 31.54 29.35 -28.39
C ILE A 1011 31.04 28.24 -27.47
N LEU A 1012 29.94 27.57 -27.84
CA LEU A 1012 29.48 26.37 -27.14
C LEU A 1012 30.21 25.16 -27.71
N PHE A 1013 30.78 24.34 -26.85
CA PHE A 1013 31.64 23.23 -27.24
C PHE A 1013 31.23 21.93 -26.56
N ASP A 1014 31.13 20.85 -27.33
CA ASP A 1014 30.92 19.48 -26.86
C ASP A 1014 31.99 18.56 -27.48
N ASP A 1015 32.24 17.37 -26.92
CA ASP A 1015 33.12 16.41 -27.60
C ASP A 1015 32.46 15.87 -28.88
N ASP A 1016 31.14 15.74 -28.85
CA ASP A 1016 30.36 15.03 -29.83
C ASP A 1016 28.98 15.66 -30.09
N SER A 1017 28.46 15.45 -31.31
CA SER A 1017 27.06 15.71 -31.61
C SER A 1017 26.42 14.48 -32.25
N PHE A 1018 26.25 13.40 -31.48
CA PHE A 1018 25.55 12.22 -32.02
C PHE A 1018 24.10 12.52 -32.39
N THR A 1019 23.32 13.06 -31.45
CA THR A 1019 21.92 13.48 -31.70
C THR A 1019 21.71 14.98 -31.64
N GLY A 1020 22.70 15.75 -31.17
CA GLY A 1020 22.59 17.19 -30.93
C GLY A 1020 21.60 17.59 -29.83
N ARG A 1021 20.98 16.64 -29.11
CA ARG A 1021 19.91 16.92 -28.13
C ARG A 1021 20.38 17.75 -26.94
N THR A 1022 21.53 17.39 -26.34
CA THR A 1022 22.10 18.12 -25.20
C THR A 1022 22.48 19.53 -25.60
N ALA A 1023 23.24 19.70 -26.69
CA ALA A 1023 23.59 21.00 -27.23
C ALA A 1023 22.34 21.87 -27.51
N THR A 1024 21.31 21.31 -28.15
CA THR A 1024 20.05 22.01 -28.44
C THR A 1024 19.30 22.41 -27.16
N HIS A 1025 19.40 21.62 -26.10
CA HIS A 1025 18.81 21.95 -24.79
C HIS A 1025 19.59 23.09 -24.13
N VAL A 1026 20.92 22.99 -24.06
CA VAL A 1026 21.77 24.03 -23.47
C VAL A 1026 21.64 25.36 -24.24
N GLN A 1027 21.64 25.35 -25.57
CA GLN A 1027 21.42 26.55 -26.38
C GLN A 1027 20.09 27.25 -26.04
N ARG A 1028 19.03 26.48 -25.75
CA ARG A 1028 17.74 27.03 -25.29
C ARG A 1028 17.86 27.69 -23.92
N LEU A 1029 18.57 27.08 -22.98
CA LEU A 1029 18.82 27.64 -21.65
C LEU A 1029 19.67 28.94 -21.71
N LEU A 1030 20.63 29.01 -22.65
CA LEU A 1030 21.53 30.15 -22.81
C LEU A 1030 20.93 31.32 -23.58
N LYS A 1031 19.86 31.11 -24.38
CA LYS A 1031 19.30 32.09 -25.32
C LYS A 1031 18.96 33.45 -24.69
N THR A 1032 18.57 33.48 -23.42
CA THR A 1032 18.19 34.70 -22.69
C THR A 1032 19.31 35.26 -21.82
N ARG A 1033 20.49 34.61 -21.76
CA ARG A 1033 21.55 34.87 -20.78
C ARG A 1033 22.87 35.32 -21.40
N CYS A 1034 23.26 34.74 -22.54
CA CYS A 1034 24.48 35.11 -23.26
C CYS A 1034 24.31 34.85 -24.77
N LYS A 1035 25.26 35.31 -25.58
CA LYS A 1035 25.27 35.06 -27.03
C LYS A 1035 26.13 33.85 -27.35
N VAL A 1036 25.55 32.78 -27.90
CA VAL A 1036 26.29 31.64 -28.44
C VAL A 1036 26.56 31.90 -29.93
N GLU A 1037 27.83 32.12 -30.30
CA GLU A 1037 28.20 32.48 -31.67
C GLU A 1037 28.27 31.27 -32.61
N LYS A 1038 28.81 30.17 -32.11
CA LYS A 1038 28.99 28.91 -32.83
C LYS A 1038 28.85 27.74 -31.87
N PHE A 1039 28.43 26.59 -32.41
CA PHE A 1039 28.50 25.30 -31.73
C PHE A 1039 29.55 24.44 -32.45
N LEU A 1040 30.57 23.98 -31.71
CA LEU A 1040 31.66 23.17 -32.24
C LEU A 1040 31.73 21.82 -31.52
N THR A 1041 32.20 20.79 -32.22
CA THR A 1041 32.45 19.46 -31.65
C THR A 1041 33.84 18.95 -32.00
N LEU A 1042 34.43 18.06 -31.21
CA LEU A 1042 35.68 17.37 -31.60
C LEU A 1042 35.43 16.35 -32.71
N CYS A 1043 34.28 15.67 -32.67
CA CYS A 1043 33.88 14.69 -33.66
C CYS A 1043 32.53 15.03 -34.31
N ASN A 1044 32.43 14.88 -35.62
CA ASN A 1044 31.20 14.95 -36.40
C ASN A 1044 30.77 13.55 -36.89
N ALA A 1045 29.80 13.47 -37.80
CA ALA A 1045 29.29 12.21 -38.35
C ALA A 1045 30.35 11.31 -39.05
N ASN A 1046 31.50 11.87 -39.44
CA ASN A 1046 32.59 11.15 -40.11
C ASN A 1046 33.83 10.95 -39.22
N GLY A 1047 33.85 11.51 -38.00
CA GLY A 1047 34.99 11.41 -37.06
C GLY A 1047 35.55 12.75 -36.59
N PRO A 1048 36.79 12.77 -36.09
CA PRO A 1048 37.47 13.98 -35.63
C PRO A 1048 37.50 15.08 -36.70
N LEU A 1049 37.30 16.34 -36.30
CA LEU A 1049 37.43 17.51 -37.16
C LEU A 1049 38.92 17.79 -37.49
N ASN A 1050 39.51 17.01 -38.38
CA ASN A 1050 40.81 17.28 -38.99
C ASN A 1050 40.66 17.50 -40.51
N ALA A 1051 41.70 18.02 -41.17
CA ALA A 1051 41.65 18.38 -42.61
C ALA A 1051 41.40 17.19 -43.57
N GLN A 1052 41.29 15.94 -43.07
CA GLN A 1052 41.05 14.72 -43.86
C GLN A 1052 39.67 14.09 -43.63
N ALA A 1053 38.77 14.74 -42.87
CA ALA A 1053 37.47 14.19 -42.46
C ALA A 1053 36.50 13.83 -43.60
N SER A 1054 36.69 14.33 -44.82
CA SER A 1054 35.84 14.04 -46.00
C SER A 1054 36.09 12.67 -46.64
N LEU A 1055 37.16 11.96 -46.27
CA LEU A 1055 37.54 10.64 -46.81
C LEU A 1055 37.36 9.48 -45.80
N SER A 1056 36.89 9.76 -44.58
CA SER A 1056 36.77 8.76 -43.53
C SER A 1056 35.45 7.98 -43.62
N PRO A 1057 35.45 6.65 -43.34
CA PRO A 1057 34.23 5.87 -43.20
C PRO A 1057 33.25 6.49 -42.18
N PRO A 1058 31.93 6.29 -42.35
CA PRO A 1058 30.94 6.85 -41.44
C PRO A 1058 31.11 6.33 -40.01
N ARG A 1059 30.80 7.19 -39.03
CA ARG A 1059 30.86 6.85 -37.62
C ARG A 1059 29.72 5.90 -37.23
N LEU A 1060 30.06 4.78 -36.60
CA LEU A 1060 29.12 3.90 -35.90
C LEU A 1060 28.76 4.48 -34.54
N ASP A 1061 29.76 4.77 -33.71
CA ASP A 1061 29.59 5.35 -32.36
C ASP A 1061 30.86 6.09 -31.90
N LEU A 1062 30.74 6.87 -30.82
CA LEU A 1062 31.85 7.44 -30.06
C LEU A 1062 31.60 7.16 -28.57
N ILE A 1063 32.51 6.42 -27.93
CA ILE A 1063 32.40 6.08 -26.51
C ILE A 1063 33.62 6.53 -25.71
N ASP A 1064 33.40 6.75 -24.43
CA ASP A 1064 34.42 7.06 -23.42
C ASP A 1064 34.85 5.75 -22.73
N CYS A 1065 36.15 5.44 -22.69
CA CYS A 1065 36.61 4.19 -22.06
C CYS A 1065 36.37 4.20 -20.55
N ARG A 1066 36.47 5.37 -19.91
CA ARG A 1066 36.15 5.55 -18.49
C ARG A 1066 34.73 5.10 -18.14
N ASP A 1067 33.76 5.21 -19.06
CA ASP A 1067 32.34 4.91 -18.78
C ASP A 1067 32.06 3.42 -18.50
N PHE A 1068 33.06 2.57 -18.71
CA PHE A 1068 33.01 1.13 -18.42
C PHE A 1068 33.72 0.76 -17.12
N LEU A 1069 34.48 1.69 -16.53
CA LEU A 1069 35.22 1.49 -15.28
C LEU A 1069 34.41 1.98 -14.08
N CYS A 1070 34.17 1.09 -13.12
CA CYS A 1070 33.42 1.40 -11.90
C CYS A 1070 34.12 2.48 -11.09
N GLY A 1071 33.35 3.48 -10.64
CA GLY A 1071 33.85 4.53 -9.75
C GLY A 1071 34.83 5.53 -10.37
N ALA A 1072 35.20 5.40 -11.65
CA ALA A 1072 36.08 6.31 -12.34
C ALA A 1072 35.52 7.75 -12.39
N ARG A 1073 36.42 8.74 -12.56
CA ARG A 1073 36.06 10.16 -12.50
C ARG A 1073 35.03 10.50 -13.58
N GLU A 1074 33.87 10.99 -13.16
CA GLU A 1074 32.74 11.35 -14.04
C GLU A 1074 32.28 10.23 -14.99
N ALA A 1075 32.60 8.98 -14.67
CA ALA A 1075 32.30 7.85 -15.53
C ALA A 1075 30.83 7.43 -15.48
N GLY A 1076 30.36 6.93 -16.61
CA GLY A 1076 29.11 6.21 -16.74
C GLY A 1076 27.87 7.09 -16.87
N LEU A 1077 26.71 6.45 -16.87
CA LEU A 1077 25.41 7.11 -17.03
C LEU A 1077 24.94 7.65 -15.69
N VAL A 1078 24.42 8.88 -15.68
CA VAL A 1078 23.70 9.40 -14.51
C VAL A 1078 22.33 8.73 -14.44
N LEU A 1079 22.07 8.05 -13.33
CA LEU A 1079 20.82 7.36 -13.04
C LEU A 1079 20.06 8.07 -11.93
N ARG A 1080 18.73 8.15 -12.09
CA ARG A 1080 17.83 8.46 -10.97
C ARG A 1080 17.58 7.17 -10.19
N LEU A 1081 18.01 7.16 -8.94
CA LEU A 1081 17.91 5.99 -8.06
C LEU A 1081 16.51 5.93 -7.40
N PRO A 1082 16.06 4.77 -6.88
CA PRO A 1082 14.73 4.61 -6.30
C PRO A 1082 14.39 5.53 -5.12
N ASP A 1083 15.41 6.02 -4.40
CA ASP A 1083 15.26 7.00 -3.31
C ASP A 1083 15.23 8.46 -3.80
N GLY A 1084 15.25 8.68 -5.12
CA GLY A 1084 15.24 9.99 -5.76
C GLY A 1084 16.63 10.61 -5.94
N SER A 1085 17.68 10.06 -5.32
CA SER A 1085 19.05 10.53 -5.45
C SER A 1085 19.62 10.24 -6.85
N LEU A 1086 20.74 10.90 -7.17
CA LEU A 1086 21.45 10.69 -8.44
C LEU A 1086 22.67 9.79 -8.20
N GLY A 1087 22.77 8.72 -8.98
CA GLY A 1087 23.92 7.83 -9.02
C GLY A 1087 24.62 7.86 -10.37
N ARG A 1088 25.84 7.33 -10.44
CA ARG A 1088 26.55 7.07 -11.71
C ARG A 1088 26.81 5.59 -11.86
N ALA A 1089 26.44 5.02 -13.01
CA ALA A 1089 26.60 3.60 -13.29
C ALA A 1089 27.41 3.33 -14.57
N PRO A 1090 28.30 2.33 -14.57
CA PRO A 1090 29.03 1.94 -15.77
C PRO A 1090 28.10 1.43 -16.88
N TYR A 1091 28.53 1.50 -18.14
CA TYR A 1091 27.79 1.00 -19.31
C TYR A 1091 27.77 -0.54 -19.41
N VAL A 1092 27.27 -1.20 -18.36
CA VAL A 1092 27.17 -2.65 -18.24
C VAL A 1092 25.88 -3.05 -17.50
N LEU A 1093 25.37 -4.24 -17.81
CA LEU A 1093 24.30 -4.86 -17.03
C LEU A 1093 24.76 -5.14 -15.59
N PRO A 1094 23.89 -5.02 -14.57
CA PRO A 1094 22.44 -4.83 -14.66
C PRO A 1094 22.00 -3.36 -14.67
N TYR A 1095 22.92 -2.40 -14.73
CA TYR A 1095 22.58 -0.99 -14.53
C TYR A 1095 22.18 -0.29 -15.83
N VAL A 1096 22.99 -0.49 -16.87
CA VAL A 1096 22.88 0.20 -18.15
C VAL A 1096 22.96 -0.82 -19.26
N ARG A 1097 22.03 -0.74 -20.22
CA ARG A 1097 22.04 -1.59 -21.41
C ARG A 1097 23.13 -1.14 -22.38
N PRO A 1098 24.21 -1.91 -22.61
CA PRO A 1098 25.26 -1.53 -23.55
C PRO A 1098 24.74 -1.33 -24.97
N HIS A 1099 23.65 -2.02 -25.35
CA HIS A 1099 23.00 -1.85 -26.65
C HIS A 1099 22.55 -0.40 -26.91
N HIS A 1100 22.03 0.28 -25.88
CA HIS A 1100 21.54 1.66 -26.00
C HIS A 1100 22.63 2.72 -25.88
N ARG A 1101 23.82 2.36 -25.39
CA ARG A 1101 24.86 3.33 -25.00
C ARG A 1101 26.19 3.19 -25.71
N ALA A 1102 26.48 2.01 -26.27
CA ALA A 1102 27.77 1.71 -26.87
C ALA A 1102 27.65 0.85 -28.13
N SER A 1103 26.49 0.89 -28.79
CA SER A 1103 26.18 0.13 -30.01
C SER A 1103 26.51 -1.36 -29.96
N VAL A 1104 26.49 -1.95 -28.75
CA VAL A 1104 26.69 -3.39 -28.55
C VAL A 1104 25.51 -4.14 -29.20
N PRO A 1105 25.74 -5.17 -30.01
CA PRO A 1105 24.66 -5.99 -30.55
C PRO A 1105 23.77 -6.56 -29.45
N LEU A 1106 22.45 -6.48 -29.65
CA LEU A 1106 21.43 -6.85 -28.68
C LEU A 1106 21.63 -8.24 -28.04
N GLU A 1107 21.98 -9.24 -28.84
CA GLU A 1107 22.18 -10.62 -28.37
C GLU A 1107 23.51 -10.85 -27.62
N ALA A 1108 24.41 -9.87 -27.63
CA ALA A 1108 25.73 -9.98 -27.03
C ALA A 1108 25.87 -9.20 -25.71
N GLU A 1109 24.82 -8.51 -25.25
CA GLU A 1109 24.90 -7.65 -24.06
C GLU A 1109 25.31 -8.38 -22.78
N LEU A 1110 24.83 -9.61 -22.59
CA LEU A 1110 25.17 -10.43 -21.42
C LEU A 1110 26.65 -10.83 -21.43
N GLU A 1111 27.12 -11.42 -22.53
CA GLU A 1111 28.52 -11.84 -22.70
C GLU A 1111 29.46 -10.65 -22.58
N PHE A 1112 29.12 -9.52 -23.22
CA PHE A 1112 29.87 -8.27 -23.15
C PHE A 1112 29.94 -7.74 -21.72
N SER A 1113 28.80 -7.62 -21.03
CA SER A 1113 28.76 -7.10 -19.66
C SER A 1113 29.56 -7.97 -18.70
N ARG A 1114 29.44 -9.31 -18.80
CA ARG A 1114 30.24 -10.25 -18.02
C ARG A 1114 31.74 -10.01 -18.22
N ARG A 1115 32.17 -9.84 -19.48
CA ARG A 1115 33.58 -9.58 -19.80
C ARG A 1115 34.08 -8.25 -19.24
N VAL A 1116 33.27 -7.20 -19.30
CA VAL A 1116 33.64 -5.89 -18.72
C VAL A 1116 33.70 -5.94 -17.20
N TRP A 1117 32.85 -6.73 -16.53
CA TRP A 1117 32.99 -6.98 -15.08
C TRP A 1117 34.28 -7.75 -14.73
N GLU A 1118 34.71 -8.70 -15.57
CA GLU A 1118 36.02 -9.36 -15.41
C GLU A 1118 37.17 -8.35 -15.53
N LEU A 1119 37.08 -7.40 -16.47
CA LEU A 1119 38.07 -6.33 -16.62
C LEU A 1119 38.09 -5.39 -15.42
N ASN A 1120 36.93 -5.01 -14.89
CA ASN A 1120 36.83 -4.20 -13.67
C ASN A 1120 37.47 -4.92 -12.47
N LYS A 1121 37.13 -6.19 -12.26
CA LYS A 1121 37.75 -7.00 -11.18
C LYS A 1121 39.27 -7.05 -11.33
N LYS A 1122 39.76 -7.28 -12.56
CA LYS A 1122 41.21 -7.29 -12.85
C LYS A 1122 41.85 -5.93 -12.55
N PHE A 1123 41.22 -4.82 -12.94
CA PHE A 1123 41.71 -3.48 -12.65
C PHE A 1123 41.95 -3.29 -11.15
N PHE A 1124 40.93 -3.56 -10.32
CA PHE A 1124 41.05 -3.36 -8.86
C PHE A 1124 42.09 -4.29 -8.22
N ALA A 1125 42.22 -5.53 -8.70
CA ALA A 1125 43.27 -6.44 -8.25
C ALA A 1125 44.70 -5.97 -8.64
N SER A 1126 44.83 -5.23 -9.74
CA SER A 1126 46.11 -4.73 -10.26
C SER A 1126 46.60 -3.41 -9.64
N VAL A 1127 45.77 -2.69 -8.89
CA VAL A 1127 46.13 -1.40 -8.27
C VAL A 1127 47.13 -1.55 -7.11
N GLY A 1128 47.29 -2.76 -6.55
CA GLY A 1128 48.25 -3.05 -5.48
C GLY A 1128 47.83 -2.57 -4.09
N SER A 1129 46.59 -2.11 -3.91
CA SER A 1129 45.99 -1.76 -2.62
C SER A 1129 44.50 -2.04 -2.61
N VAL A 1130 43.92 -2.24 -1.42
CA VAL A 1130 42.50 -2.56 -1.26
C VAL A 1130 41.67 -1.27 -1.38
N LEU A 1131 41.10 -1.05 -2.56
CA LEU A 1131 40.13 0.02 -2.79
C LEU A 1131 38.72 -0.40 -2.37
N ARG A 1132 38.01 0.52 -1.74
CA ARG A 1132 36.65 0.34 -1.23
C ARG A 1132 35.67 1.26 -1.94
N VAL A 1133 34.38 1.00 -1.77
CA VAL A 1133 33.31 1.88 -2.28
C VAL A 1133 33.51 3.32 -1.79
N SER A 1134 33.94 3.53 -0.54
CA SER A 1134 34.25 4.86 0.02
C SER A 1134 35.31 5.66 -0.75
N ASP A 1135 36.15 4.99 -1.53
CA ASP A 1135 37.24 5.61 -2.29
C ASP A 1135 36.79 6.04 -3.70
N MET A 1136 35.60 5.60 -4.13
CA MET A 1136 35.04 5.90 -5.45
C MET A 1136 34.35 7.28 -5.46
N SER A 1137 33.96 7.77 -6.65
CA SER A 1137 33.20 9.03 -6.74
C SER A 1137 31.89 9.00 -5.90
N PRO A 1138 31.47 10.13 -5.29
CA PRO A 1138 30.25 10.18 -4.46
C PRO A 1138 28.98 9.69 -5.18
N ALA A 1139 28.87 9.93 -6.48
CA ALA A 1139 27.75 9.44 -7.28
C ALA A 1139 27.75 7.90 -7.43
N PHE A 1140 28.93 7.29 -7.52
CA PHE A 1140 29.06 5.84 -7.52
C PHE A 1140 28.79 5.25 -6.13
N GLN A 1141 29.24 5.92 -5.06
CA GLN A 1141 28.89 5.56 -3.68
C GLN A 1141 27.36 5.57 -3.48
N SER A 1142 26.66 6.57 -4.02
CA SER A 1142 25.19 6.63 -3.98
C SER A 1142 24.57 5.40 -4.66
N LEU A 1143 25.03 5.03 -5.86
CA LEU A 1143 24.57 3.81 -6.54
C LEU A 1143 24.80 2.57 -5.67
N CYS A 1144 26.03 2.37 -5.17
CA CYS A 1144 26.41 1.22 -4.36
C CYS A 1144 25.57 1.07 -3.10
N THR A 1145 25.37 2.17 -2.36
CA THR A 1145 24.59 2.16 -1.12
C THR A 1145 23.10 1.92 -1.37
N THR A 1146 22.53 2.51 -2.42
CA THR A 1146 21.15 2.25 -2.83
C THR A 1146 20.92 0.79 -3.23
N VAL A 1147 21.91 0.10 -3.83
CA VAL A 1147 21.81 -1.34 -4.13
C VAL A 1147 22.30 -2.24 -2.99
N GLY A 1148 22.70 -1.68 -1.84
CA GLY A 1148 22.97 -2.44 -0.61
C GLY A 1148 24.43 -2.85 -0.37
N PHE A 1149 25.40 -2.21 -1.01
CA PHE A 1149 26.80 -2.32 -0.64
C PHE A 1149 27.17 -1.30 0.44
N GLY A 1150 27.91 -1.74 1.45
CA GLY A 1150 28.49 -0.84 2.45
C GLY A 1150 29.63 -0.02 1.86
N LEU A 1151 29.89 1.16 2.41
CA LEU A 1151 31.03 2.00 1.99
C LEU A 1151 32.38 1.29 2.21
N ASP A 1152 32.43 0.35 3.15
CA ASP A 1152 33.57 -0.50 3.45
C ASP A 1152 33.73 -1.70 2.52
N THR A 1153 32.74 -2.00 1.66
CA THR A 1153 32.85 -3.12 0.70
C THR A 1153 34.02 -2.87 -0.25
N THR A 1154 34.85 -3.89 -0.47
CA THR A 1154 35.97 -3.78 -1.41
C THR A 1154 35.47 -3.80 -2.86
N MET A 1155 36.15 -3.10 -3.76
CA MET A 1155 35.76 -3.08 -5.18
C MET A 1155 35.92 -4.45 -5.86
N GLU A 1156 36.85 -5.28 -5.39
CA GLU A 1156 36.95 -6.67 -5.84
C GLU A 1156 35.75 -7.53 -5.43
N GLU A 1157 35.27 -7.41 -4.19
CA GLU A 1157 34.05 -8.07 -3.72
C GLU A 1157 32.82 -7.57 -4.50
N HIS A 1158 32.74 -6.26 -4.75
CA HIS A 1158 31.68 -5.67 -5.56
C HIS A 1158 31.65 -6.27 -6.97
N CYS A 1159 32.79 -6.31 -7.68
CA CYS A 1159 32.85 -6.92 -9.02
C CYS A 1159 32.61 -8.44 -9.00
N ALA A 1160 33.14 -9.16 -7.99
CA ALA A 1160 32.94 -10.60 -7.85
C ALA A 1160 31.46 -10.94 -7.61
N TRP A 1161 30.75 -10.14 -6.82
CA TRP A 1161 29.31 -10.29 -6.62
C TRP A 1161 28.56 -10.15 -7.95
N HIS A 1162 28.91 -9.17 -8.79
CA HIS A 1162 28.27 -9.00 -10.09
C HIS A 1162 28.52 -10.20 -11.01
N LEU A 1163 29.76 -10.69 -11.08
CA LEU A 1163 30.12 -11.85 -11.89
C LEU A 1163 29.36 -13.13 -11.50
N LYS A 1164 29.03 -13.30 -10.22
CA LYS A 1164 28.26 -14.47 -9.73
C LYS A 1164 26.84 -14.55 -10.32
N HIS A 1165 26.26 -13.43 -10.74
CA HIS A 1165 24.88 -13.34 -11.23
C HIS A 1165 24.78 -13.49 -12.76
N PHE A 1166 25.91 -13.52 -13.48
CA PHE A 1166 25.91 -13.93 -14.88
C PHE A 1166 25.95 -15.45 -14.95
N HIS A 1167 24.80 -16.07 -15.24
CA HIS A 1167 24.75 -17.48 -15.57
C HIS A 1167 25.31 -17.72 -16.99
N PRO A 1168 26.08 -18.81 -17.20
CA PRO A 1168 26.71 -19.12 -18.48
C PRO A 1168 25.71 -19.49 -19.59
#